data_AF-A0AAV9UQ64-F1
#
_entry.id   AF-A0AAV9UQ64-F1
#
_cell.length_a   1.000
_cell.length_b   1.000
_cell.length_c   1.000
_cell.angle_alpha   90.00
_cell.angle_beta   90.00
_cell.angle_gamma   90.00
#
_symmetry.space_group_name_H-M   'P 1'
#
loop_
_entity.id
_entity.type
_entity.pdbx_description
1 polymer ?
#
loop_
_entity_poly.entity_id
_entity_poly.type
_entity_poly.pdbx_seq_one_letter_code
_entity_poly.pdbx_strand_id
1 'polypeptide(L)'
;MDQANTPHRPSKTKGKKKSKHTGGPNPKAFAFANPGKLAKQARRSHDVKEKKLHVPLVDRLPEEAPPIVVAVVGPPGTGKTTLIKSLVRRYTKHTLTSITGPITVVTSKKRRLTFLECDPSLPAMIDTAKIADIVLLMIDGNFGFEMETMEFLNIMSCHGMPSNIFGILTHLDLFKSPATLKTAKKRLKHRFWSELYHGAKLFYLSGVMNGRYPDREILNLSRFVSVMKNPRPIIWRNTHPYMLADRMVDLTDPAQIEENENSDRTVALYGYLRGTNFPAVDGRVHIPGVGDLSVASVEGLADPCPTPQAVQRMEGKEGSRRRRLGDKQKLLFAPMSDVGGVLVDKDAVYIDVRTNNFNAPGEDGEEDTAERDVGERLVVSLQGRQNLLGQANDTAEDGGVRLFSNGRLIRNDDDINDVGRKTKRTGRALTNGDHVDEGFESGDDDDDEPEDGFESDENEEDGDSGSDSEVEDMADNGVKLQKKFSALNNSDGDANGDDIAFADSDSDLGTVSDVSDQSFDDDELPSDEDEGEDDEEGLDSDMEDEDGNIRWKENLTGRALEMFKGGSRKRKKSIKELGRLLYDDSISLSNVAKLWRGEIIDDEDEDVEAEGDEDDFFKKAKNVDEDKAEALDRGMPSYDIDALERKWKETEADMEDLRRRFITANLLDEQDRRENGDGMDDDEFSGFGSDEGDGEFEDLETGEKSGPADDGSDEEPEEELTLEQEREKNARKKEELKLRFEEEADEGQLGQEEKDEFGEDEWYEAQKAKLDKQQEVNRAELEDLDLNTRVRIEGFRPGTYARIVLSDVPCEFVKYFDPKQPILVGGLTPTEDRFGFLQVRIKRHRWHKRILKTNDPLIFSLGWRRFQSTPIYSLSDSRTRNRMLKYTPEHMHCTGTFYGPLIAPNTGFCCVNSVSNSNPGFRISATGVVLNVDEGTEIVKKLKLTGYPYKIFKNTAFIKGMFSSALEVAKFEGAGIRTVSGIRGQIKRALSKPDGFFRATFEDKILMSDIVFLRAWYPVKPRKFYNPMTNLLGEDGWRSMRLTGQVRAEEGIQTPLLKDSKYKKIERQTRHFNPLRVPKAVQAGLPFKSQIHAMKPQKKPTYMQKRAVVLGGEERKARDLLQKLQAMRNEKVEKRREKKEEKRKVYRAKVAENLEMKEAREKREGKEFWKKEGRKRKGDDEGGQVSKSKRRRQRGDD
;
A
#
# COMPACT_ATOMS: atom_id res chain seq x y z
N MET A 1 -36.25 -81.84 -54.99
CA MET A 1 -35.48 -81.06 -55.99
C MET A 1 -35.40 -79.67 -55.42
N ASP A 2 -34.26 -79.29 -54.84
CA ASP A 2 -34.24 -78.16 -53.90
C ASP A 2 -33.05 -77.26 -54.24
N GLN A 3 -33.30 -76.31 -55.15
CA GLN A 3 -32.30 -75.33 -55.57
C GLN A 3 -32.18 -74.23 -54.52
N ALA A 4 -31.11 -74.28 -53.73
CA ALA A 4 -30.76 -73.22 -52.78
C ALA A 4 -30.21 -71.98 -53.53
N ASN A 5 -31.12 -71.16 -54.06
CA ASN A 5 -30.77 -69.89 -54.71
C ASN A 5 -30.05 -68.96 -53.73
N THR A 6 -28.90 -68.42 -54.12
CA THR A 6 -28.11 -67.52 -53.28
C THR A 6 -28.70 -66.11 -53.27
N PRO A 7 -28.96 -65.51 -52.08
CA PRO A 7 -29.51 -64.17 -52.00
C PRO A 7 -28.48 -63.13 -52.45
N HIS A 8 -28.93 -62.16 -53.25
CA HIS A 8 -28.08 -61.05 -53.69
C HIS A 8 -27.78 -60.10 -52.52
N ARG A 9 -26.62 -59.44 -52.58
CA ARG A 9 -26.19 -58.51 -51.53
C ARG A 9 -27.04 -57.22 -51.57
N PRO A 10 -27.67 -56.79 -50.46
CA PRO A 10 -28.34 -55.50 -50.42
C PRO A 10 -27.34 -54.35 -50.64
N SER A 11 -27.81 -53.26 -51.24
CA SER A 11 -26.96 -52.12 -51.58
C SER A 11 -26.39 -51.43 -50.34
N LYS A 12 -25.14 -50.95 -50.42
CA LYS A 12 -24.47 -50.32 -49.28
C LYS A 12 -25.11 -48.98 -48.93
N THR A 13 -25.91 -48.94 -47.87
CA THR A 13 -26.41 -47.71 -47.25
C THR A 13 -25.27 -46.91 -46.58
N LYS A 14 -24.64 -46.05 -47.37
CA LYS A 14 -23.85 -44.85 -46.97
C LYS A 14 -22.62 -45.03 -46.06
N GLY A 15 -22.11 -46.23 -45.85
CA GLY A 15 -20.75 -46.42 -45.30
C GLY A 15 -19.67 -45.74 -46.17
N LYS A 16 -19.10 -44.63 -45.68
CA LYS A 16 -18.13 -43.73 -46.37
C LYS A 16 -18.68 -42.82 -47.48
N LYS A 17 -19.78 -42.08 -47.23
CA LYS A 17 -19.88 -40.68 -47.73
C LYS A 17 -19.43 -39.71 -46.63
N LYS A 18 -19.04 -38.48 -46.99
CA LYS A 18 -18.81 -37.38 -46.03
C LYS A 18 -20.06 -37.27 -45.13
N SER A 19 -19.90 -36.99 -43.84
CA SER A 19 -21.04 -36.62 -42.98
C SER A 19 -21.83 -35.51 -43.66
N LYS A 20 -23.17 -35.59 -43.61
CA LYS A 20 -24.03 -34.47 -44.01
C LYS A 20 -23.73 -33.28 -43.09
N HIS A 21 -23.89 -32.08 -43.63
CA HIS A 21 -23.81 -30.81 -42.90
C HIS A 21 -24.82 -30.85 -41.74
N THR A 22 -24.35 -30.72 -40.50
CA THR A 22 -25.17 -30.80 -39.28
C THR A 22 -25.72 -29.42 -38.92
N GLY A 23 -26.53 -28.84 -39.82
CA GLY A 23 -27.07 -27.49 -39.69
C GLY A 23 -26.02 -26.39 -39.84
N GLY A 24 -25.16 -26.24 -38.85
CA GLY A 24 -24.15 -25.18 -38.72
C GLY A 24 -22.96 -25.23 -39.70
N PRO A 25 -22.19 -24.12 -39.79
CA PRO A 25 -21.32 -23.77 -40.91
C PRO A 25 -20.27 -24.81 -41.32
N ASN A 26 -20.14 -25.03 -42.64
CA ASN A 26 -19.25 -26.00 -43.27
C ASN A 26 -17.76 -25.82 -42.89
N PRO A 27 -17.16 -26.66 -42.01
CA PRO A 27 -15.80 -26.46 -41.52
C PRO A 27 -14.70 -26.71 -42.57
N LYS A 28 -15.08 -27.06 -43.81
CA LYS A 28 -14.16 -27.18 -44.95
C LYS A 28 -14.17 -25.95 -45.87
N ALA A 29 -15.15 -25.06 -45.71
CA ALA A 29 -15.11 -23.73 -46.31
C ALA A 29 -14.23 -22.80 -45.46
N PHE A 30 -14.38 -22.84 -44.14
CA PHE A 30 -13.58 -22.06 -43.17
C PHE A 30 -12.17 -22.63 -42.92
N ALA A 31 -11.51 -23.13 -43.96
CA ALA A 31 -10.17 -23.71 -43.89
C ALA A 31 -9.09 -22.72 -44.36
N PHE A 32 -8.09 -22.46 -43.52
CA PHE A 32 -7.03 -21.50 -43.83
C PHE A 32 -6.11 -21.95 -44.97
N ALA A 33 -5.91 -21.10 -45.97
CA ALA A 33 -5.05 -21.38 -47.13
C ALA A 33 -3.56 -21.63 -46.80
N ASN A 34 -3.07 -21.16 -45.64
CA ASN A 34 -1.66 -21.26 -45.24
C ASN A 34 -1.51 -21.72 -43.77
N PRO A 35 -1.85 -22.98 -43.44
CA PRO A 35 -1.89 -23.45 -42.05
C PRO A 35 -0.52 -23.40 -41.36
N GLY A 36 0.59 -23.60 -42.10
CA GLY A 36 1.95 -23.47 -41.56
C GLY A 36 2.37 -22.04 -41.21
N LYS A 37 1.80 -21.02 -41.86
CA LYS A 37 1.99 -19.60 -41.50
C LYS A 37 1.14 -19.27 -40.28
N LEU A 38 -0.15 -19.63 -40.32
CA LEU A 38 -1.09 -19.46 -39.21
C LEU A 38 -0.55 -20.09 -37.92
N ALA A 39 -0.10 -21.35 -37.95
CA ALA A 39 0.41 -22.05 -36.76
C ALA A 39 1.71 -21.45 -36.18
N LYS A 40 2.50 -20.71 -36.96
CA LYS A 40 3.65 -19.92 -36.46
C LYS A 40 3.21 -18.58 -35.88
N GLN A 41 2.25 -17.92 -36.53
CA GLN A 41 1.67 -16.66 -36.07
C GLN A 41 0.90 -16.85 -34.75
N ALA A 42 0.05 -17.88 -34.67
CA ALA A 42 -0.73 -18.23 -33.48
C ALA A 42 0.18 -18.51 -32.26
N ARG A 43 1.21 -19.36 -32.41
CA ARG A 43 2.22 -19.56 -31.35
C ARG A 43 2.84 -18.24 -30.92
N ARG A 44 3.32 -17.43 -31.86
CA ARG A 44 3.90 -16.12 -31.56
C ARG A 44 2.91 -15.16 -30.88
N SER A 45 1.61 -15.22 -31.19
CA SER A 45 0.60 -14.39 -30.51
C SER A 45 0.30 -14.90 -29.10
N HIS A 46 0.22 -16.22 -28.86
CA HIS A 46 0.13 -16.75 -27.49
C HIS A 46 1.40 -16.44 -26.69
N ASP A 47 2.60 -16.67 -27.26
CA ASP A 47 3.90 -16.29 -26.67
C ASP A 47 3.99 -14.79 -26.34
N VAL A 48 3.17 -13.93 -26.96
CA VAL A 48 3.14 -12.47 -26.72
C VAL A 48 2.00 -12.08 -25.78
N LYS A 49 0.84 -12.75 -25.83
CA LYS A 49 -0.26 -12.62 -24.87
C LYS A 49 0.18 -13.04 -23.47
N GLU A 50 0.75 -14.23 -23.33
CA GLU A 50 1.33 -14.77 -22.08
C GLU A 50 2.32 -13.78 -21.43
N LYS A 51 3.11 -13.04 -22.24
CA LYS A 51 4.08 -12.04 -21.76
C LYS A 51 3.46 -10.69 -21.37
N LYS A 52 2.21 -10.42 -21.72
CA LYS A 52 1.42 -9.30 -21.20
C LYS A 52 0.76 -9.63 -19.86
N LEU A 53 0.38 -10.90 -19.65
CA LEU A 53 -0.30 -11.33 -18.43
C LEU A 53 0.60 -11.11 -17.22
N HIS A 54 0.07 -10.43 -16.21
CA HIS A 54 0.74 -10.07 -14.97
C HIS A 54 -0.17 -10.41 -13.79
N VAL A 55 0.33 -10.30 -12.55
CA VAL A 55 -0.56 -10.36 -11.38
C VAL A 55 -1.41 -9.08 -11.37
N PRO A 56 -2.75 -9.17 -11.38
CA PRO A 56 -3.60 -7.98 -11.23
C PRO A 56 -3.38 -7.37 -9.85
N LEU A 57 -3.21 -6.05 -9.79
CA LEU A 57 -2.94 -5.28 -8.59
C LEU A 57 -3.69 -3.95 -8.68
N VAL A 58 -4.27 -3.51 -7.57
CA VAL A 58 -4.98 -2.22 -7.46
C VAL A 58 -3.98 -1.08 -7.66
N ASP A 59 -4.24 -0.21 -8.65
CA ASP A 59 -3.44 1.00 -8.89
C ASP A 59 -4.11 2.20 -8.20
N ARG A 60 -3.68 2.57 -6.99
CA ARG A 60 -4.29 3.66 -6.19
C ARG A 60 -3.78 5.05 -6.59
N LEU A 61 -3.45 5.26 -7.87
CA LEU A 61 -3.06 6.58 -8.38
C LEU A 61 -4.31 7.44 -8.63
N PRO A 62 -4.43 8.63 -8.02
CA PRO A 62 -5.51 9.57 -8.31
C PRO A 62 -5.31 10.24 -9.67
N GLU A 63 -6.31 10.98 -10.15
CA GLU A 63 -6.18 11.76 -11.38
C GLU A 63 -5.12 12.86 -11.29
N GLU A 64 -5.12 13.60 -10.16
CA GLU A 64 -4.10 14.56 -9.75
C GLU A 64 -2.91 13.79 -9.14
N ALA A 65 -2.17 13.05 -9.97
CA ALA A 65 -1.07 12.22 -9.48
C ALA A 65 0.05 13.07 -8.83
N PRO A 66 0.56 12.70 -7.63
CA PRO A 66 1.66 13.41 -6.97
C PRO A 66 2.94 13.42 -7.83
N PRO A 67 3.86 14.41 -7.62
CA PRO A 67 5.02 14.58 -8.47
C PRO A 67 5.99 13.39 -8.36
N ILE A 68 6.19 12.67 -9.46
CA ILE A 68 6.88 11.37 -9.47
C ILE A 68 8.32 11.50 -8.94
N VAL A 69 8.72 10.64 -7.99
CA VAL A 69 10.04 10.76 -7.33
C VAL A 69 11.16 10.22 -8.23
N VAL A 70 12.06 11.11 -8.63
CA VAL A 70 13.26 10.84 -9.43
C VAL A 70 14.51 10.92 -8.55
N ALA A 71 14.93 9.78 -8.01
CA ALA A 71 16.14 9.69 -7.20
C ALA A 71 17.40 9.68 -8.07
N VAL A 72 18.32 10.60 -7.84
CA VAL A 72 19.67 10.61 -8.40
C VAL A 72 20.62 9.95 -7.42
N VAL A 73 21.11 8.76 -7.78
CA VAL A 73 21.87 7.90 -6.86
C VAL A 73 23.20 7.53 -7.49
N GLY A 74 24.28 7.69 -6.75
CA GLY A 74 25.62 7.35 -7.19
C GLY A 74 26.65 7.47 -6.08
N PRO A 75 27.89 6.99 -6.32
CA PRO A 75 29.02 7.15 -5.42
C PRO A 75 29.37 8.64 -5.19
N PRO A 76 30.18 8.96 -4.16
CA PRO A 76 30.73 10.30 -4.02
C PRO A 76 31.52 10.72 -5.27
N GLY A 77 31.40 11.99 -5.66
CA GLY A 77 32.18 12.55 -6.77
C GLY A 77 31.69 12.27 -8.20
N THR A 78 30.68 11.42 -8.44
CA THR A 78 30.28 11.04 -9.83
C THR A 78 29.42 12.05 -10.59
N GLY A 79 29.17 13.24 -10.03
CA GLY A 79 28.41 14.33 -10.68
C GLY A 79 26.89 14.37 -10.42
N LYS A 80 26.43 13.89 -9.25
CA LYS A 80 25.01 13.89 -8.86
C LYS A 80 24.38 15.30 -8.94
N THR A 81 24.97 16.25 -8.23
CA THR A 81 24.47 17.63 -8.14
C THR A 81 24.54 18.36 -9.49
N THR A 82 25.61 18.15 -10.28
CA THR A 82 25.75 18.75 -11.63
C THR A 82 24.74 18.17 -12.62
N LEU A 83 24.32 16.90 -12.45
CA LEU A 83 23.23 16.31 -13.22
C LEU A 83 21.88 16.96 -12.89
N ILE A 84 21.56 17.21 -11.61
CA ILE A 84 20.29 17.85 -11.23
C ILE A 84 20.28 19.31 -11.70
N LYS A 85 21.33 20.10 -11.46
CA LYS A 85 21.47 21.47 -12.01
C LYS A 85 21.25 21.51 -13.53
N SER A 86 21.79 20.52 -14.24
CA SER A 86 21.63 20.37 -15.69
C SER A 86 20.20 20.02 -16.11
N LEU A 87 19.51 19.15 -15.37
CA LEU A 87 18.12 18.75 -15.64
C LEU A 87 17.13 19.87 -15.31
N VAL A 88 17.24 20.51 -14.14
CA VAL A 88 16.37 21.63 -13.74
C VAL A 88 16.46 22.75 -14.76
N ARG A 89 17.67 23.22 -15.10
CA ARG A 89 17.87 24.25 -16.14
C ARG A 89 17.28 23.84 -17.50
N ARG A 90 17.29 22.54 -17.85
CA ARG A 90 16.70 22.04 -19.10
C ARG A 90 15.16 22.08 -19.10
N TYR A 91 14.52 21.95 -17.93
CA TYR A 91 13.06 22.00 -17.79
C TYR A 91 12.54 23.43 -17.56
N THR A 92 13.13 24.17 -16.61
CA THR A 92 12.60 25.46 -16.11
C THR A 92 13.33 26.69 -16.62
N LYS A 93 14.49 26.53 -17.30
CA LYS A 93 15.45 27.57 -17.69
C LYS A 93 16.24 28.24 -16.54
N HIS A 94 15.76 28.18 -15.30
CA HIS A 94 16.45 28.74 -14.12
C HIS A 94 17.78 28.04 -13.80
N THR A 95 18.64 28.70 -13.02
CA THR A 95 19.96 28.21 -12.61
C THR A 95 20.06 28.16 -11.09
N LEU A 96 20.39 27.00 -10.52
CA LEU A 96 20.59 26.84 -9.07
C LEU A 96 22.09 26.74 -8.75
N THR A 97 22.57 27.55 -7.80
CA THR A 97 23.96 27.59 -7.31
C THR A 97 24.21 26.52 -6.26
N SER A 98 23.32 26.37 -5.28
CA SER A 98 23.21 25.23 -4.36
C SER A 98 22.12 24.26 -4.83
N ILE A 99 22.14 23.03 -4.30
CA ILE A 99 21.02 22.07 -4.40
C ILE A 99 20.97 21.32 -3.08
N THR A 100 19.81 21.42 -2.42
CA THR A 100 19.53 20.93 -1.07
C THR A 100 18.02 20.66 -0.97
N GLY A 101 17.64 19.59 -0.29
CA GLY A 101 16.28 19.08 -0.26
C GLY A 101 15.78 18.52 -1.61
N PRO A 102 14.47 18.22 -1.69
CA PRO A 102 13.80 17.84 -2.93
C PRO A 102 13.47 19.05 -3.83
N ILE A 103 13.44 18.82 -5.14
CA ILE A 103 13.19 19.85 -6.15
C ILE A 103 12.03 19.41 -7.06
N THR A 104 10.87 20.05 -6.94
CA THR A 104 9.68 19.76 -7.76
C THR A 104 9.62 20.65 -9.00
N VAL A 105 9.33 20.04 -10.15
CA VAL A 105 9.37 20.66 -11.49
C VAL A 105 8.21 20.19 -12.37
N VAL A 106 7.51 21.12 -13.01
CA VAL A 106 6.51 20.80 -14.04
C VAL A 106 7.19 20.42 -15.36
N THR A 107 6.93 19.21 -15.87
CA THR A 107 7.57 18.71 -17.12
C THR A 107 6.62 18.44 -18.28
N SER A 108 5.32 18.34 -18.00
CA SER A 108 4.25 18.11 -18.98
C SER A 108 2.92 18.58 -18.40
N LYS A 109 1.93 18.85 -19.26
CA LYS A 109 0.57 19.29 -18.86
C LYS A 109 -0.10 18.39 -17.81
N LYS A 110 0.29 17.11 -17.73
CA LYS A 110 -0.23 16.11 -16.76
C LYS A 110 0.83 15.57 -15.77
N ARG A 111 2.08 16.10 -15.75
CA ARG A 111 3.18 15.51 -14.96
C ARG A 111 4.16 16.53 -14.39
N ARG A 112 4.14 16.65 -13.06
CA ARG A 112 5.22 17.17 -12.22
C ARG A 112 6.17 16.03 -11.79
N LEU A 113 7.45 16.33 -11.57
CA LEU A 113 8.49 15.40 -11.09
C LEU A 113 9.19 16.01 -9.87
N THR A 114 9.57 15.20 -8.90
CA THR A 114 10.43 15.63 -7.77
C THR A 114 11.81 15.00 -7.92
N PHE A 115 12.84 15.81 -8.16
CA PHE A 115 14.24 15.37 -8.13
C PHE A 115 14.74 15.32 -6.68
N LEU A 116 15.45 14.25 -6.33
CA LEU A 116 16.08 14.10 -5.02
C LEU A 116 17.53 13.62 -5.22
N GLU A 117 18.51 14.33 -4.65
CA GLU A 117 19.87 13.80 -4.56
C GLU A 117 19.95 12.81 -3.39
N CYS A 118 20.45 11.60 -3.65
CA CYS A 118 20.76 10.65 -2.60
C CYS A 118 22.18 10.86 -2.09
N ASP A 119 22.34 11.21 -0.82
CA ASP A 119 23.59 11.12 -0.08
C ASP A 119 24.16 9.67 -0.14
N PRO A 120 25.50 9.45 -0.26
CA PRO A 120 26.07 8.11 -0.37
C PRO A 120 26.13 7.33 0.95
N SER A 121 25.60 7.86 2.05
CA SER A 121 25.37 7.10 3.28
C SER A 121 24.33 5.98 3.06
N LEU A 122 24.58 4.84 3.71
CA LEU A 122 23.70 3.68 3.62
C LEU A 122 22.26 3.90 4.14
N PRO A 123 21.99 4.76 5.16
CA PRO A 123 20.63 5.04 5.62
C PRO A 123 19.81 5.85 4.59
N ALA A 124 20.38 6.93 4.05
CA ALA A 124 19.75 7.72 2.98
C ALA A 124 19.49 6.89 1.72
N MET A 125 20.43 6.02 1.34
CA MET A 125 20.22 5.03 0.27
C MET A 125 19.08 4.04 0.57
N ILE A 126 18.84 3.68 1.84
CA ILE A 126 17.74 2.78 2.24
C ILE A 126 16.38 3.48 2.15
N ASP A 127 16.29 4.74 2.57
CA ASP A 127 14.99 5.46 2.58
C ASP A 127 14.61 5.91 1.17
N THR A 128 15.57 6.48 0.44
CA THR A 128 15.43 6.83 -0.98
C THR A 128 14.98 5.61 -1.80
N ALA A 129 15.48 4.41 -1.48
CA ALA A 129 15.07 3.18 -2.13
C ALA A 129 13.61 2.78 -1.87
N LYS A 130 13.04 3.13 -0.72
CA LYS A 130 11.62 2.85 -0.41
C LYS A 130 10.70 3.73 -1.25
N ILE A 131 11.07 5.00 -1.49
CA ILE A 131 10.22 5.99 -2.16
C ILE A 131 10.44 6.17 -3.68
N ALA A 132 11.64 5.90 -4.22
CA ALA A 132 11.98 6.25 -5.60
C ALA A 132 11.13 5.52 -6.67
N ASP A 133 10.40 6.26 -7.50
CA ASP A 133 9.62 5.75 -8.64
C ASP A 133 10.47 5.60 -9.91
N ILE A 134 11.42 6.52 -10.08
CA ILE A 134 12.42 6.53 -11.14
C ILE A 134 13.79 6.65 -10.48
N VAL A 135 14.75 5.85 -10.93
CA VAL A 135 16.15 5.91 -10.45
C VAL A 135 17.07 6.31 -11.60
N LEU A 136 17.80 7.40 -11.40
CA LEU A 136 18.93 7.81 -12.24
C LEU A 136 20.22 7.35 -11.54
N LEU A 137 20.67 6.14 -11.88
CA LEU A 137 21.85 5.51 -11.28
C LEU A 137 23.11 5.98 -12.01
N MET A 138 23.92 6.80 -11.35
CA MET A 138 25.18 7.30 -11.87
C MET A 138 26.30 6.27 -11.68
N ILE A 139 27.14 6.15 -12.70
CA ILE A 139 28.25 5.19 -12.78
C ILE A 139 29.44 5.93 -13.42
N ASP A 140 30.57 6.00 -12.73
CA ASP A 140 31.81 6.49 -13.33
C ASP A 140 32.23 5.56 -14.48
N GLY A 141 32.42 6.11 -15.68
CA GLY A 141 32.78 5.33 -16.85
C GLY A 141 34.19 4.75 -16.82
N ASN A 142 35.13 5.48 -16.21
CA ASN A 142 36.56 5.21 -16.15
C ASN A 142 36.87 4.20 -15.03
N PHE A 143 36.37 4.44 -13.83
CA PHE A 143 36.47 3.53 -12.67
C PHE A 143 35.57 2.29 -12.86
N GLY A 144 34.28 2.51 -13.14
CA GLY A 144 33.28 1.46 -13.38
C GLY A 144 32.25 1.32 -12.26
N PHE A 145 31.94 0.07 -11.88
CA PHE A 145 30.94 -0.21 -10.85
C PHE A 145 31.55 -0.17 -9.44
N GLU A 146 31.06 0.77 -8.63
CA GLU A 146 31.41 0.92 -7.22
C GLU A 146 30.43 0.20 -6.29
N MET A 147 30.82 0.01 -5.03
CA MET A 147 30.09 -0.85 -4.09
C MET A 147 28.72 -0.28 -3.76
N GLU A 148 28.61 1.04 -3.62
CA GLU A 148 27.42 1.84 -3.35
C GLU A 148 26.35 1.59 -4.43
N THR A 149 26.71 1.69 -5.71
CA THR A 149 25.78 1.42 -6.83
C THR A 149 25.22 -0.01 -6.78
N MET A 150 26.08 -0.96 -6.41
CA MET A 150 25.73 -2.38 -6.33
C MET A 150 24.93 -2.68 -5.05
N GLU A 151 25.17 -1.95 -3.96
CA GLU A 151 24.41 -2.04 -2.72
C GLU A 151 22.99 -1.50 -2.94
N PHE A 152 22.85 -0.28 -3.46
CA PHE A 152 21.55 0.34 -3.77
C PHE A 152 20.67 -0.57 -4.63
N LEU A 153 21.21 -1.15 -5.72
CA LEU A 153 20.46 -2.09 -6.57
C LEU A 153 19.95 -3.34 -5.82
N ASN A 154 20.69 -3.85 -4.83
CA ASN A 154 20.22 -4.98 -4.01
C ASN A 154 19.25 -4.52 -2.90
N ILE A 155 19.27 -3.25 -2.48
CA ILE A 155 18.25 -2.66 -1.58
C ILE A 155 16.91 -2.51 -2.33
N MET A 156 16.91 -1.92 -3.53
CA MET A 156 15.73 -1.85 -4.41
C MET A 156 15.12 -3.24 -4.63
N SER A 157 15.97 -4.24 -4.86
CA SER A 157 15.55 -5.64 -5.07
C SER A 157 14.87 -6.29 -3.85
N CYS A 158 14.98 -5.69 -2.65
CA CYS A 158 14.34 -6.18 -1.43
C CYS A 158 13.05 -5.41 -1.07
N HIS A 159 13.04 -4.08 -1.23
CA HIS A 159 11.90 -3.24 -0.87
C HIS A 159 10.86 -3.07 -2.00
N GLY A 160 11.28 -3.21 -3.25
CA GLY A 160 10.42 -3.08 -4.42
C GLY A 160 11.17 -2.48 -5.59
N MET A 161 11.33 -3.23 -6.67
CA MET A 161 12.07 -2.77 -7.85
C MET A 161 11.17 -1.91 -8.76
N PRO A 162 11.43 -0.61 -8.94
CA PRO A 162 10.68 0.23 -9.85
C PRO A 162 10.93 -0.20 -11.31
N SER A 163 9.96 0.07 -12.17
CA SER A 163 10.02 -0.24 -13.61
C SER A 163 11.09 0.55 -14.36
N ASN A 164 11.52 1.70 -13.83
CA ASN A 164 12.21 2.76 -14.54
C ASN A 164 13.57 3.08 -13.89
N ILE A 165 14.59 2.24 -14.17
CA ILE A 165 15.98 2.45 -13.71
C ILE A 165 16.87 2.76 -14.91
N PHE A 166 17.52 3.92 -14.89
CA PHE A 166 18.40 4.40 -15.94
C PHE A 166 19.83 4.47 -15.45
N GLY A 167 20.74 3.80 -16.15
CA GLY A 167 22.16 3.99 -15.94
C GLY A 167 22.57 5.30 -16.62
N ILE A 168 23.30 6.15 -15.92
CA ILE A 168 23.94 7.34 -16.46
C ILE A 168 25.43 7.18 -16.26
N LEU A 169 26.15 7.05 -17.37
CA LEU A 169 27.58 6.76 -17.37
C LEU A 169 28.35 8.04 -17.68
N THR A 170 29.08 8.55 -16.69
CA THR A 170 29.79 9.84 -16.69
C THR A 170 31.30 9.68 -16.83
N HIS A 171 32.05 10.80 -16.77
CA HIS A 171 33.52 10.84 -16.84
C HIS A 171 34.09 10.14 -18.07
N LEU A 172 33.52 10.46 -19.24
CA LEU A 172 33.89 9.86 -20.52
C LEU A 172 34.98 10.63 -21.28
N ASP A 173 35.14 11.90 -20.93
CA ASP A 173 36.28 12.77 -21.22
C ASP A 173 37.62 12.22 -20.69
N LEU A 174 37.63 11.55 -19.53
CA LEU A 174 38.84 10.93 -18.95
C LEU A 174 39.47 9.83 -19.84
N PHE A 175 38.74 9.30 -20.82
CA PHE A 175 39.23 8.24 -21.71
C PHE A 175 40.15 8.76 -22.83
N LYS A 176 41.47 8.67 -22.60
CA LYS A 176 42.52 8.98 -23.59
C LYS A 176 42.44 8.21 -24.93
N SER A 177 41.60 7.17 -25.07
CA SER A 177 41.48 6.38 -26.31
C SER A 177 40.05 5.92 -26.60
N PRO A 178 39.49 6.21 -27.79
CA PRO A 178 38.11 5.85 -28.14
C PRO A 178 37.88 4.33 -28.25
N ALA A 179 38.92 3.54 -28.49
CA ALA A 179 38.84 2.08 -28.48
C ALA A 179 38.62 1.52 -27.05
N THR A 180 39.32 2.11 -26.07
CA THR A 180 39.14 1.76 -24.65
C THR A 180 37.76 2.19 -24.15
N LEU A 181 37.33 3.42 -24.48
CA LEU A 181 35.99 3.96 -24.23
C LEU A 181 34.87 3.03 -24.76
N LYS A 182 34.96 2.60 -26.02
CA LYS A 182 33.98 1.69 -26.66
C LYS A 182 33.93 0.33 -25.96
N THR A 183 35.07 -0.16 -25.50
CA THR A 183 35.19 -1.43 -24.77
C THR A 183 34.64 -1.32 -23.35
N ALA A 184 34.95 -0.24 -22.63
CA ALA A 184 34.42 0.07 -21.30
C ALA A 184 32.89 0.22 -21.34
N LYS A 185 32.34 1.03 -22.26
CA LYS A 185 30.89 1.16 -22.48
C LYS A 185 30.23 -0.21 -22.74
N LYS A 186 30.82 -1.08 -23.57
CA LYS A 186 30.30 -2.44 -23.80
C LYS A 186 30.35 -3.30 -22.53
N ARG A 187 31.47 -3.29 -21.79
CA ARG A 187 31.66 -4.04 -20.53
C ARG A 187 30.62 -3.63 -19.48
N LEU A 188 30.50 -2.33 -19.22
CA LEU A 188 29.59 -1.77 -18.23
C LEU A 188 28.12 -2.01 -18.61
N LYS A 189 27.77 -1.84 -19.89
CA LYS A 189 26.42 -2.15 -20.41
C LYS A 189 26.02 -3.62 -20.21
N HIS A 190 26.91 -4.58 -20.52
CA HIS A 190 26.60 -6.00 -20.29
C HIS A 190 26.51 -6.34 -18.79
N ARG A 191 27.29 -5.67 -17.93
CA ARG A 191 27.21 -5.83 -16.47
C ARG A 191 25.92 -5.27 -15.89
N PHE A 192 25.50 -4.08 -16.36
CA PHE A 192 24.23 -3.45 -16.01
C PHE A 192 23.04 -4.35 -16.38
N TRP A 193 23.05 -4.92 -17.59
CA TRP A 193 22.07 -5.90 -18.06
C TRP A 193 22.06 -7.23 -17.29
N SER A 194 23.12 -7.57 -16.55
CA SER A 194 23.19 -8.81 -15.77
C SER A 194 22.76 -8.67 -14.31
N GLU A 195 22.46 -7.44 -13.85
CA GLU A 195 21.98 -7.15 -12.49
C GLU A 195 20.59 -6.50 -12.47
N LEU A 196 20.18 -5.84 -13.56
CA LEU A 196 18.81 -5.36 -13.77
C LEU A 196 18.02 -6.34 -14.65
N TYR A 197 17.88 -6.01 -15.93
CA TYR A 197 17.20 -6.81 -16.93
C TYR A 197 17.85 -6.59 -18.30
N HIS A 198 17.69 -7.56 -19.20
CA HIS A 198 18.29 -7.48 -20.53
C HIS A 198 17.64 -6.35 -21.35
N GLY A 199 18.46 -5.44 -21.89
CA GLY A 199 17.97 -4.30 -22.66
C GLY A 199 17.71 -3.02 -21.87
N ALA A 200 17.98 -3.00 -20.55
CA ALA A 200 17.93 -1.79 -19.72
C ALA A 200 18.73 -0.63 -20.35
N LYS A 201 18.26 0.61 -20.16
CA LYS A 201 18.78 1.79 -20.84
C LYS A 201 19.97 2.39 -20.08
N LEU A 202 21.03 2.68 -20.83
CA LEU A 202 22.27 3.28 -20.35
C LEU A 202 22.55 4.51 -21.21
N PHE A 203 22.52 5.68 -20.58
CA PHE A 203 22.93 6.95 -21.17
C PHE A 203 24.43 7.16 -20.98
N TYR A 204 24.99 8.03 -21.82
CA TYR A 204 26.38 8.43 -21.79
C TYR A 204 26.39 9.96 -21.72
N LEU A 205 26.99 10.52 -20.68
CA LEU A 205 27.27 11.95 -20.58
C LEU A 205 28.77 12.15 -20.79
N SER A 206 29.13 13.04 -21.70
CA SER A 206 30.50 13.13 -22.21
C SER A 206 31.46 13.76 -21.20
N GLY A 207 31.42 15.08 -21.04
CA GLY A 207 32.21 15.83 -20.08
C GLY A 207 31.46 17.08 -19.61
N VAL A 208 31.98 17.76 -18.59
CA VAL A 208 31.34 18.95 -18.01
C VAL A 208 31.83 20.22 -18.71
N MET A 209 30.90 21.08 -19.14
CA MET A 209 31.18 22.38 -19.76
C MET A 209 30.43 23.47 -18.99
N ASN A 210 31.13 24.50 -18.51
CA ASN A 210 30.54 25.60 -17.72
C ASN A 210 29.60 25.09 -16.60
N GLY A 211 30.17 24.25 -15.72
CA GLY A 211 29.52 23.64 -14.56
C GLY A 211 28.43 22.60 -14.84
N ARG A 212 28.11 22.32 -16.11
CA ARG A 212 26.93 21.54 -16.53
C ARG A 212 27.28 20.47 -17.58
N TYR A 213 26.39 19.51 -17.77
CA TYR A 213 26.52 18.53 -18.85
C TYR A 213 26.07 19.11 -20.22
N PRO A 214 26.36 18.44 -21.36
CA PRO A 214 26.01 18.97 -22.68
C PRO A 214 24.49 18.94 -22.93
N ASP A 215 23.88 20.08 -23.26
CA ASP A 215 22.43 20.27 -23.42
C ASP A 215 21.77 19.24 -24.37
N ARG A 216 22.47 18.79 -25.41
CA ARG A 216 21.98 17.76 -26.35
C ARG A 216 21.86 16.38 -25.70
N GLU A 217 22.75 16.03 -24.77
CA GLU A 217 22.71 14.76 -24.05
C GLU A 217 21.64 14.80 -22.96
N ILE A 218 21.53 15.93 -22.24
CA ILE A 218 20.47 16.19 -21.25
C ILE A 218 19.09 16.19 -21.92
N LEU A 219 18.92 16.81 -23.09
CA LEU A 219 17.67 16.80 -23.87
C LEU A 219 17.24 15.36 -24.25
N ASN A 220 18.20 14.50 -24.59
CA ASN A 220 17.90 13.10 -24.86
C ASN A 220 17.45 12.37 -23.58
N LEU A 221 18.14 12.58 -22.45
CA LEU A 221 17.76 12.02 -21.15
C LEU A 221 16.36 12.48 -20.71
N SER A 222 16.11 13.79 -20.67
CA SER A 222 14.83 14.38 -20.26
C SER A 222 13.67 13.95 -21.17
N ARG A 223 13.91 13.76 -22.48
CA ARG A 223 12.92 13.17 -23.39
C ARG A 223 12.51 11.75 -22.99
N PHE A 224 13.42 10.92 -22.45
CA PHE A 224 13.02 9.62 -21.92
C PHE A 224 12.26 9.77 -20.60
N VAL A 225 12.76 10.59 -19.67
CA VAL A 225 12.15 10.83 -18.34
C VAL A 225 10.68 11.29 -18.46
N SER A 226 10.38 12.27 -19.32
CA SER A 226 9.02 12.83 -19.44
C SER A 226 8.03 12.01 -20.28
N VAL A 227 8.45 10.94 -20.96
CA VAL A 227 7.61 10.12 -21.87
C VAL A 227 7.22 8.76 -21.24
N MET A 228 7.34 8.64 -19.92
CA MET A 228 7.06 7.39 -19.20
C MET A 228 5.58 7.09 -19.04
N LYS A 229 5.27 5.80 -18.82
CA LYS A 229 3.99 5.35 -18.27
C LYS A 229 3.90 5.71 -16.78
N ASN A 230 2.80 5.34 -16.12
CA ASN A 230 2.71 5.35 -14.66
C ASN A 230 3.77 4.41 -14.05
N PRO A 231 4.21 4.64 -12.79
CA PRO A 231 5.00 3.64 -12.08
C PRO A 231 4.23 2.31 -11.99
N ARG A 232 4.96 1.21 -11.80
CA ARG A 232 4.30 -0.08 -11.51
C ARG A 232 3.74 -0.03 -10.08
N PRO A 233 2.51 -0.47 -9.80
CA PRO A 233 2.01 -0.57 -8.43
C PRO A 233 2.93 -1.48 -7.61
N ILE A 234 3.41 -0.96 -6.47
CA ILE A 234 4.24 -1.67 -5.50
C ILE A 234 3.40 -1.78 -4.23
N ILE A 235 3.15 -3.00 -3.76
CA ILE A 235 2.23 -3.28 -2.64
C ILE A 235 2.48 -2.34 -1.45
N TRP A 236 3.75 -2.16 -1.04
CA TRP A 236 4.11 -1.26 0.07
C TRP A 236 3.62 0.18 -0.12
N ARG A 237 3.80 0.76 -1.32
CA ARG A 237 3.38 2.13 -1.67
C ARG A 237 1.86 2.24 -1.84
N ASN A 238 1.21 1.18 -2.32
CA ASN A 238 -0.24 1.15 -2.52
C ASN A 238 -1.02 0.76 -1.25
N THR A 239 -0.34 0.53 -0.11
CA THR A 239 -0.97 0.17 1.18
C THR A 239 -0.66 1.13 2.33
N HIS A 240 0.37 1.97 2.22
CA HIS A 240 0.75 2.94 3.26
C HIS A 240 0.77 4.36 2.67
N PRO A 241 0.32 5.37 3.42
CA PRO A 241 0.53 6.76 3.05
C PRO A 241 1.94 7.18 3.43
N TYR A 242 2.55 8.06 2.64
CA TYR A 242 3.85 8.64 2.94
C TYR A 242 3.99 10.03 2.33
N MET A 243 4.85 10.84 2.92
CA MET A 243 5.20 12.17 2.44
C MET A 243 6.72 12.30 2.39
N LEU A 244 7.22 12.90 1.32
CA LEU A 244 8.58 13.43 1.28
C LEU A 244 8.44 14.90 1.67
N ALA A 245 9.05 15.34 2.77
CA ALA A 245 8.93 16.73 3.20
C ALA A 245 9.81 17.61 2.31
N ASP A 246 9.20 18.63 1.72
CA ASP A 246 9.85 19.64 0.89
C ASP A 246 10.35 20.82 1.73
N ARG A 247 9.64 21.19 2.82
CA ARG A 247 10.05 22.20 3.81
C ARG A 247 9.81 21.67 5.23
N MET A 248 10.66 22.08 6.17
CA MET A 248 10.54 21.85 7.61
C MET A 248 10.64 23.20 8.33
N VAL A 249 9.82 23.39 9.37
CA VAL A 249 9.74 24.62 10.18
C VAL A 249 9.53 24.22 11.64
N ASP A 250 10.21 24.90 12.57
CA ASP A 250 9.95 24.79 14.00
C ASP A 250 8.80 25.75 14.36
N LEU A 251 7.78 25.28 15.08
CA LEU A 251 6.64 26.09 15.55
C LEU A 251 6.67 26.28 17.07
N THR A 252 7.73 25.83 17.74
CA THR A 252 7.87 25.93 19.20
C THR A 252 8.01 27.39 19.62
N ASP A 253 7.29 27.79 20.67
CA ASP A 253 7.35 29.13 21.26
C ASP A 253 8.79 29.48 21.69
N PRO A 254 9.38 30.61 21.22
CA PRO A 254 10.69 31.07 21.64
C PRO A 254 10.88 31.12 23.17
N ALA A 255 9.84 31.49 23.94
CA ALA A 255 9.92 31.54 25.40
C ALA A 255 10.24 30.15 26.01
N GLN A 256 9.65 29.08 25.46
CA GLN A 256 9.89 27.70 25.91
C GLN A 256 11.29 27.20 25.52
N ILE A 257 11.88 27.78 24.46
CA ILE A 257 13.27 27.50 24.04
C ILE A 257 14.27 28.23 24.96
N GLU A 258 13.95 29.46 25.39
CA GLU A 258 14.77 30.22 26.34
C GLU A 258 14.73 29.62 27.76
N GLU A 259 13.56 29.20 28.23
CA GLU A 259 13.44 28.48 29.51
C GLU A 259 14.20 27.14 29.50
N ASN A 260 14.05 26.36 28.43
CA ASN A 260 14.59 25.01 28.32
C ASN A 260 15.06 24.70 26.89
N GLU A 261 16.32 24.99 26.57
CA GLU A 261 16.90 24.77 25.23
C GLU A 261 16.79 23.31 24.71
N ASN A 262 16.56 22.35 25.62
CA ASN A 262 16.43 20.91 25.34
C ASN A 262 14.99 20.38 25.54
N SER A 263 13.98 21.25 25.49
CA SER A 263 12.56 20.86 25.40
C SER A 263 12.25 20.10 24.09
N ASP A 264 11.31 19.17 24.15
CA ASP A 264 10.73 18.57 22.95
C ASP A 264 9.92 19.62 22.17
N ARG A 265 9.97 19.55 20.84
CA ARG A 265 9.55 20.64 19.95
C ARG A 265 8.35 20.28 19.09
N THR A 266 7.57 21.29 18.72
CA THR A 266 6.48 21.16 17.74
C THR A 266 6.98 21.51 16.34
N VAL A 267 6.99 20.54 15.42
CA VAL A 267 7.59 20.72 14.08
C VAL A 267 6.54 20.59 12.98
N ALA A 268 6.48 21.56 12.09
CA ALA A 268 5.69 21.51 10.87
C ALA A 268 6.52 20.97 9.69
N LEU A 269 6.03 19.90 9.06
CA LEU A 269 6.56 19.34 7.83
C LEU A 269 5.58 19.59 6.68
N TYR A 270 6.07 20.18 5.61
CA TYR A 270 5.29 20.50 4.41
C TYR A 270 5.72 19.59 3.26
N GLY A 271 4.78 19.00 2.52
CA GLY A 271 5.12 18.18 1.36
C GLY A 271 3.92 17.55 0.65
N TYR A 272 4.19 16.88 -0.48
CA TYR A 272 3.16 16.14 -1.21
C TYR A 272 2.86 14.78 -0.58
N LEU A 273 1.58 14.51 -0.33
CA LEU A 273 1.07 13.20 0.11
C LEU A 273 1.11 12.18 -1.03
N ARG A 274 1.48 10.93 -0.70
CA ARG A 274 1.78 9.84 -1.66
C ARG A 274 1.33 8.49 -1.12
N GLY A 275 1.11 7.54 -2.03
CA GLY A 275 0.72 6.18 -1.68
C GLY A 275 -0.79 6.05 -1.53
N THR A 276 -1.26 5.81 -0.32
CA THR A 276 -2.70 5.91 0.02
C THR A 276 -3.04 7.30 0.57
N ASN A 277 -4.33 7.51 0.86
CA ASN A 277 -4.79 8.68 1.59
C ASN A 277 -4.20 8.70 3.01
N PHE A 278 -3.96 9.90 3.54
CA PHE A 278 -3.45 10.12 4.90
C PHE A 278 -4.62 10.41 5.86
N PRO A 279 -4.71 9.77 7.04
CA PRO A 279 -5.82 9.98 7.96
C PRO A 279 -5.87 11.43 8.48
N ALA A 280 -7.06 12.01 8.61
CA ALA A 280 -7.22 13.40 9.05
C ALA A 280 -7.01 13.61 10.56
N VAL A 281 -7.19 12.56 11.37
CA VAL A 281 -7.08 12.56 12.84
C VAL A 281 -6.23 11.34 13.26
N ASP A 282 -5.54 11.44 14.40
CA ASP A 282 -4.73 10.37 15.04
C ASP A 282 -3.72 9.65 14.12
N GLY A 283 -3.12 10.40 13.19
CA GLY A 283 -2.08 9.90 12.31
C GLY A 283 -0.82 9.49 13.09
N ARG A 284 -0.55 8.19 13.22
CA ARG A 284 0.73 7.68 13.74
C ARG A 284 1.77 7.55 12.62
N VAL A 285 2.93 8.16 12.81
CA VAL A 285 3.97 8.35 11.79
C VAL A 285 5.30 7.77 12.25
N HIS A 286 6.10 7.26 11.32
CA HIS A 286 7.54 7.03 11.52
C HIS A 286 8.37 7.97 10.64
N ILE A 287 9.33 8.66 11.25
CA ILE A 287 10.39 9.38 10.53
C ILE A 287 11.69 8.56 10.63
N PRO A 288 12.19 7.96 9.52
CA PRO A 288 13.41 7.16 9.52
C PRO A 288 14.64 7.97 9.94
N GLY A 289 15.03 7.83 11.21
CA GLY A 289 16.17 8.54 11.79
C GLY A 289 15.84 9.39 13.01
N VAL A 290 14.55 9.66 13.25
CA VAL A 290 14.04 10.29 14.48
C VAL A 290 13.36 9.21 15.34
N GLY A 291 12.14 8.82 15.02
CA GLY A 291 11.36 7.88 15.84
C GLY A 291 9.97 7.61 15.27
N ASP A 292 9.12 7.03 16.11
CA ASP A 292 7.68 6.96 15.92
C ASP A 292 7.06 8.18 16.63
N LEU A 293 6.18 8.91 15.97
CA LEU A 293 5.60 10.19 16.44
C LEU A 293 4.08 10.21 16.24
N SER A 294 3.42 11.11 16.96
CA SER A 294 2.02 11.53 16.78
C SER A 294 1.93 12.74 15.86
N VAL A 295 0.88 12.77 15.04
CA VAL A 295 0.46 13.97 14.30
C VAL A 295 -0.56 14.72 15.13
N ALA A 296 -0.27 15.99 15.43
CA ALA A 296 -1.17 16.88 16.15
C ALA A 296 -2.23 17.49 15.22
N SER A 297 -1.86 17.81 13.97
CA SER A 297 -2.81 18.29 12.94
C SER A 297 -2.30 18.05 11.52
N VAL A 298 -3.24 17.94 10.58
CA VAL A 298 -2.99 17.88 9.13
C VAL A 298 -3.87 18.90 8.42
N GLU A 299 -3.28 19.68 7.54
CA GLU A 299 -3.96 20.68 6.73
C GLU A 299 -3.62 20.48 5.25
N GLY A 300 -4.65 20.51 4.39
CA GLY A 300 -4.50 20.50 2.94
C GLY A 300 -4.31 21.90 2.40
N LEU A 301 -3.16 22.16 1.79
CA LEU A 301 -2.79 23.45 1.21
C LEU A 301 -2.91 23.43 -0.31
N ALA A 302 -2.98 24.61 -0.92
CA ALA A 302 -2.90 24.76 -2.37
C ALA A 302 -1.55 24.22 -2.90
N ASP A 303 -1.57 23.61 -4.08
CA ASP A 303 -0.38 23.05 -4.72
C ASP A 303 0.57 24.18 -5.19
N PRO A 304 1.85 24.22 -4.74
CA PRO A 304 2.83 25.22 -5.18
C PRO A 304 3.39 24.97 -6.60
N CYS A 305 3.04 23.85 -7.25
CA CYS A 305 3.42 23.51 -8.63
C CYS A 305 2.26 22.83 -9.39
N PRO A 306 1.10 23.50 -9.53
CA PRO A 306 -0.10 22.91 -10.11
C PRO A 306 0.11 22.53 -11.57
N THR A 307 -0.38 21.34 -11.97
CA THR A 307 -0.23 20.96 -13.37
C THR A 307 -1.11 21.82 -14.28
N PRO A 308 -0.68 22.16 -15.51
CA PRO A 308 -1.51 22.94 -16.43
C PRO A 308 -2.86 22.31 -16.80
N GLN A 309 -3.08 21.01 -16.56
CA GLN A 309 -4.43 20.43 -16.66
C GLN A 309 -5.25 20.70 -15.39
N ALA A 310 -4.65 20.61 -14.19
CA ALA A 310 -5.32 20.94 -12.93
C ALA A 310 -5.77 22.41 -12.91
N VAL A 311 -4.90 23.34 -13.30
CA VAL A 311 -5.24 24.77 -13.44
C VAL A 311 -6.40 24.96 -14.43
N GLN A 312 -6.36 24.32 -15.61
CA GLN A 312 -7.45 24.42 -16.58
C GLN A 312 -8.78 23.83 -16.07
N ARG A 313 -8.73 22.76 -15.26
CA ARG A 313 -9.90 22.18 -14.59
C ARG A 313 -10.47 23.10 -13.51
N MET A 314 -9.63 23.77 -12.72
CA MET A 314 -10.06 24.76 -11.72
C MET A 314 -10.62 26.03 -12.37
N GLU A 315 -10.08 26.44 -13.51
CA GLU A 315 -10.63 27.54 -14.34
C GLU A 315 -11.91 27.15 -15.13
N GLY A 316 -12.44 25.93 -14.97
CA GLY A 316 -13.62 25.43 -15.70
C GLY A 316 -13.45 25.23 -17.21
N LYS A 317 -12.23 25.35 -17.74
CA LYS A 317 -11.96 25.42 -19.19
C LYS A 317 -11.58 24.06 -19.79
N GLU A 318 -12.28 23.68 -20.85
CA GLU A 318 -11.98 22.51 -21.69
C GLU A 318 -10.48 22.44 -22.08
N GLY A 319 -9.89 21.25 -21.89
CA GLY A 319 -8.44 21.07 -21.93
C GLY A 319 -7.81 21.28 -23.31
N SER A 320 -7.20 22.45 -23.54
CA SER A 320 -6.57 22.82 -24.82
C SER A 320 -5.67 21.71 -25.39
N ARG A 321 -6.07 21.16 -26.55
CA ARG A 321 -5.45 20.02 -27.26
C ARG A 321 -3.99 20.28 -27.71
N ARG A 322 -3.44 21.48 -27.51
CA ARG A 322 -2.07 21.89 -27.88
C ARG A 322 -1.01 21.06 -27.14
N ARG A 323 -0.17 20.34 -27.89
CA ARG A 323 0.82 19.35 -27.38
C ARG A 323 2.12 19.94 -26.82
N ARG A 324 2.30 21.26 -26.81
CA ARG A 324 3.49 21.94 -26.26
C ARG A 324 3.15 22.59 -24.91
N LEU A 325 4.12 22.59 -23.99
CA LEU A 325 4.08 23.32 -22.72
C LEU A 325 4.56 24.77 -22.97
N GLY A 326 3.83 25.76 -22.45
CA GLY A 326 4.25 27.17 -22.49
C GLY A 326 5.46 27.45 -21.60
N ASP A 327 6.09 28.62 -21.71
CA ASP A 327 7.21 28.98 -20.82
C ASP A 327 6.73 29.39 -19.42
N LYS A 328 5.64 30.18 -19.30
CA LYS A 328 4.98 30.48 -18.01
C LYS A 328 4.49 29.20 -17.26
N GLN A 329 4.40 28.06 -17.94
CA GLN A 329 3.91 26.78 -17.39
C GLN A 329 5.05 25.86 -16.87
N LYS A 330 6.29 26.36 -16.77
CA LYS A 330 7.48 25.58 -16.36
C LYS A 330 7.91 25.92 -14.95
N LEU A 331 6.97 25.78 -14.01
CA LEU A 331 7.16 26.09 -12.61
C LEU A 331 8.26 25.22 -11.96
N LEU A 332 8.90 25.82 -10.97
CA LEU A 332 9.94 25.28 -10.12
C LEU A 332 9.55 25.53 -8.67
N PHE A 333 9.62 24.50 -7.82
CA PHE A 333 9.44 24.62 -6.37
C PHE A 333 10.55 23.84 -5.67
N ALA A 334 11.35 24.54 -4.86
CA ALA A 334 12.54 23.99 -4.22
C ALA A 334 12.91 24.80 -2.95
N PRO A 335 12.06 24.80 -1.91
CA PRO A 335 12.17 25.75 -0.78
C PRO A 335 13.43 25.56 0.10
N MET A 336 14.15 24.44 -0.03
CA MET A 336 15.45 24.20 0.63
C MET A 336 16.68 24.50 -0.26
N SER A 337 16.50 24.98 -1.49
CA SER A 337 17.58 25.30 -2.45
C SER A 337 17.58 26.77 -2.81
N ASP A 338 18.71 27.28 -3.32
CA ASP A 338 18.74 28.55 -4.06
C ASP A 338 17.74 28.50 -5.24
N VAL A 339 16.77 29.42 -5.23
CA VAL A 339 15.90 29.68 -6.38
C VAL A 339 16.05 31.15 -6.81
N GLY A 340 16.99 31.38 -7.74
CA GLY A 340 17.13 32.66 -8.44
C GLY A 340 18.07 33.67 -7.79
N GLY A 341 18.84 33.24 -6.80
CA GLY A 341 19.69 34.07 -5.93
C GLY A 341 19.27 33.96 -4.46
N VAL A 342 18.04 33.53 -4.16
CA VAL A 342 17.47 33.49 -2.81
C VAL A 342 17.54 32.07 -2.23
N LEU A 343 18.20 31.93 -1.08
CA LEU A 343 18.27 30.71 -0.27
C LEU A 343 17.67 31.00 1.12
N VAL A 344 16.61 30.27 1.49
CA VAL A 344 16.02 30.32 2.84
C VAL A 344 16.59 29.18 3.67
N ASP A 345 17.13 29.48 4.85
CA ASP A 345 17.59 28.49 5.82
C ASP A 345 17.02 28.81 7.21
N LYS A 346 16.12 27.96 7.68
CA LYS A 346 15.21 28.20 8.81
C LYS A 346 14.46 29.54 8.61
N ASP A 347 14.89 30.56 9.33
CA ASP A 347 14.28 31.90 9.39
C ASP A 347 15.17 32.97 8.73
N ALA A 348 16.40 32.61 8.36
CA ALA A 348 17.34 33.49 7.65
C ALA A 348 17.17 33.38 6.13
N VAL A 349 17.28 34.53 5.44
CA VAL A 349 17.21 34.61 3.97
C VAL A 349 18.53 35.16 3.43
N TYR A 350 19.28 34.32 2.72
CA TYR A 350 20.53 34.68 2.06
C TYR A 350 20.27 35.01 0.59
N ILE A 351 20.79 36.14 0.10
CA ILE A 351 20.57 36.62 -1.28
C ILE A 351 21.92 36.83 -1.98
N ASP A 352 22.20 36.03 -3.02
CA ASP A 352 23.38 36.11 -3.90
C ASP A 352 23.11 37.08 -5.08
N VAL A 353 23.45 38.36 -4.88
CA VAL A 353 23.38 39.39 -5.93
C VAL A 353 24.65 39.32 -6.78
N ARG A 354 24.51 38.89 -8.05
CA ARG A 354 25.65 38.61 -8.97
C ARG A 354 26.43 39.84 -9.46
N THR A 355 26.14 41.02 -8.91
CA THR A 355 26.76 42.30 -9.21
C THR A 355 26.98 43.03 -7.88
N ASN A 356 28.25 43.09 -7.44
CA ASN A 356 28.65 43.79 -6.23
C ASN A 356 28.59 45.31 -6.44
N ASN A 357 27.39 45.87 -6.41
CA ASN A 357 27.14 47.32 -6.37
C ASN A 357 27.15 47.88 -4.94
N PHE A 358 27.00 47.02 -3.93
CA PHE A 358 26.96 47.41 -2.53
C PHE A 358 27.91 46.54 -1.70
N ASN A 359 28.99 47.15 -1.19
CA ASN A 359 29.85 46.57 -0.17
C ASN A 359 29.29 46.88 1.23
N ALA A 360 29.62 46.07 2.23
CA ALA A 360 29.31 46.38 3.62
C ALA A 360 30.15 47.57 4.13
N PRO A 361 29.60 48.45 5.00
CA PRO A 361 30.35 49.58 5.54
C PRO A 361 31.51 49.12 6.42
N GLY A 362 32.73 49.17 5.88
CA GLY A 362 33.97 48.85 6.61
C GLY A 362 34.95 47.91 5.91
N GLU A 363 34.63 47.36 4.72
CA GLU A 363 35.56 46.50 3.95
C GLU A 363 36.45 47.26 2.95
N ASP A 364 36.23 48.56 2.74
CA ASP A 364 36.91 49.33 1.69
C ASP A 364 38.36 49.74 2.07
N GLY A 365 39.28 49.64 1.11
CA GLY A 365 40.53 50.39 1.12
C GLY A 365 40.34 51.81 0.60
N GLU A 366 41.26 52.73 0.91
CA GLU A 366 41.14 54.17 0.58
C GLU A 366 41.02 54.49 -0.93
N GLU A 367 41.30 53.52 -1.82
CA GLU A 367 41.26 53.70 -3.28
C GLU A 367 39.85 53.52 -3.89
N ASP A 368 38.97 52.69 -3.31
CA ASP A 368 37.68 52.31 -3.93
C ASP A 368 36.55 53.34 -3.70
N THR A 369 36.74 54.29 -2.79
CA THR A 369 35.75 55.35 -2.48
C THR A 369 35.41 56.28 -3.67
N ALA A 370 36.18 56.22 -4.75
CA ALA A 370 36.06 57.13 -5.89
C ALA A 370 34.89 56.82 -6.83
N GLU A 371 34.56 55.54 -7.06
CA GLU A 371 33.63 55.13 -8.14
C GLU A 371 32.16 54.99 -7.73
N ARG A 372 31.82 55.10 -6.43
CA ARG A 372 30.43 55.00 -5.95
C ARG A 372 29.54 56.11 -6.51
N ASP A 373 28.39 55.73 -7.07
CA ASP A 373 27.41 56.67 -7.63
C ASP A 373 26.66 57.47 -6.54
N VAL A 374 25.99 58.56 -6.93
CA VAL A 374 25.20 59.42 -6.03
C VAL A 374 24.11 58.62 -5.31
N GLY A 375 23.43 57.69 -5.99
CA GLY A 375 22.42 56.81 -5.38
C GLY A 375 23.03 55.85 -4.35
N GLU A 376 24.16 55.23 -4.66
CA GLU A 376 24.87 54.32 -3.75
C GLU A 376 25.36 55.05 -2.49
N ARG A 377 25.91 56.27 -2.66
CA ARG A 377 26.31 57.15 -1.54
C ARG A 377 25.11 57.56 -0.68
N LEU A 378 23.97 57.89 -1.30
CA LEU A 378 22.75 58.25 -0.60
C LEU A 378 22.25 57.08 0.27
N VAL A 379 22.11 55.88 -0.31
CA VAL A 379 21.66 54.67 0.40
C VAL A 379 22.57 54.33 1.59
N VAL A 380 23.90 54.36 1.41
CA VAL A 380 24.85 54.13 2.51
C VAL A 380 24.74 55.21 3.59
N SER A 381 24.51 56.47 3.21
CA SER A 381 24.33 57.57 4.19
C SER A 381 23.01 57.49 4.97
N LEU A 382 21.95 56.93 4.36
CA LEU A 382 20.66 56.69 5.02
C LEU A 382 20.75 55.49 5.97
N GLN A 383 21.40 54.40 5.54
CA GLN A 383 21.59 53.20 6.37
C GLN A 383 22.39 53.47 7.66
N GLY A 384 23.27 54.47 7.65
CA GLY A 384 24.01 54.92 8.84
C GLY A 384 23.27 55.92 9.74
N ARG A 385 22.04 56.34 9.40
CA ARG A 385 21.31 57.41 10.09
C ARG A 385 20.23 56.81 11.01
N GLN A 386 20.35 57.07 12.31
CA GLN A 386 19.44 56.53 13.33
C GLN A 386 18.31 57.50 13.75
N ASN A 387 18.35 58.75 13.30
CA ASN A 387 17.30 59.74 13.54
C ASN A 387 16.02 59.36 12.79
N LEU A 388 14.85 59.57 13.39
CA LEU A 388 13.58 59.34 12.69
C LEU A 388 13.42 60.32 11.53
N LEU A 389 12.80 59.88 10.43
CA LEU A 389 12.42 60.79 9.34
C LEU A 389 11.38 61.78 9.88
N GLY A 390 11.60 63.08 9.64
CA GLY A 390 10.75 64.15 10.19
C GLY A 390 11.09 64.60 11.62
N GLN A 391 11.98 63.91 12.35
CA GLN A 391 12.32 64.31 13.72
C GLN A 391 13.05 65.66 13.76
N ALA A 392 12.43 66.65 14.41
CA ALA A 392 13.06 67.94 14.69
C ALA A 392 14.22 67.75 15.67
N ASN A 393 15.45 67.85 15.16
CA ASN A 393 16.64 67.74 16.02
C ASN A 393 16.80 69.01 16.86
N ASP A 394 16.60 68.95 18.18
CA ASP A 394 16.77 70.10 19.09
C ASP A 394 18.13 70.78 18.96
N THR A 395 19.16 70.00 18.63
CA THR A 395 20.55 70.42 18.40
C THR A 395 20.80 71.11 17.06
N ALA A 396 19.79 71.23 16.19
CA ALA A 396 19.86 72.02 14.96
C ALA A 396 19.10 73.34 15.14
N GLU A 397 19.78 74.48 14.93
CA GLU A 397 19.22 75.82 15.21
C GLU A 397 18.03 76.20 14.30
N ASP A 398 17.84 75.50 13.17
CA ASP A 398 16.72 75.68 12.23
C ASP A 398 15.56 74.67 12.42
N GLY A 399 15.61 73.79 13.41
CA GLY A 399 14.50 72.89 13.73
C GLY A 399 13.31 73.63 14.36
N GLY A 400 12.35 74.08 13.55
CA GLY A 400 11.11 74.72 14.02
C GLY A 400 10.48 75.66 12.99
N VAL A 401 9.14 75.72 12.94
CA VAL A 401 8.41 76.50 11.93
C VAL A 401 8.48 78.00 12.24
N ARG A 402 8.72 78.82 11.21
CA ARG A 402 8.69 80.29 11.28
C ARG A 402 7.46 80.82 10.55
N LEU A 403 6.54 81.45 11.28
CA LEU A 403 5.30 82.01 10.70
C LEU A 403 5.54 83.20 9.75
N PHE A 404 6.65 83.92 9.93
CA PHE A 404 7.05 85.06 9.10
C PHE A 404 8.58 85.09 8.93
N SER A 405 9.08 85.74 7.88
CA SER A 405 10.51 85.75 7.50
C SER A 405 11.48 86.21 8.60
N ASN A 406 11.02 87.09 9.51
CA ASN A 406 11.78 87.57 10.68
C ASN A 406 11.17 87.12 12.03
N GLY A 407 10.36 86.06 12.05
CA GLY A 407 9.73 85.53 13.26
C GLY A 407 10.65 84.61 14.08
N ARG A 408 10.41 84.52 15.41
CA ARG A 408 10.98 83.46 16.27
C ARG A 408 10.48 82.10 15.78
N LEU A 409 11.34 81.07 15.77
CA LEU A 409 10.92 79.69 15.53
C LEU A 409 10.00 79.26 16.67
N ILE A 410 8.88 78.62 16.33
CA ILE A 410 8.04 77.95 17.33
C ILE A 410 8.64 76.57 17.61
N ARG A 411 8.82 76.27 18.90
CA ARG A 411 9.08 74.95 19.48
C ARG A 411 8.09 74.78 20.62
N ASN A 412 7.50 73.61 20.76
CA ASN A 412 6.50 73.35 21.81
C ASN A 412 7.19 73.00 23.13
N ASP A 413 7.66 74.02 23.85
CA ASP A 413 7.82 74.02 25.31
C ASP A 413 8.21 75.43 25.78
N ASP A 414 7.41 76.03 26.69
CA ASP A 414 7.79 77.09 27.64
C ASP A 414 6.56 77.50 28.51
N ASP A 415 6.67 77.33 29.84
CA ASP A 415 5.91 77.96 30.95
C ASP A 415 4.37 77.80 31.13
N ILE A 416 4.01 77.00 32.14
CA ILE A 416 2.72 77.00 32.88
C ILE A 416 2.81 77.94 34.10
N ASN A 417 1.81 78.82 34.38
CA ASN A 417 1.19 79.04 35.73
C ASN A 417 0.24 80.26 35.90
N ASP A 418 -0.88 80.00 36.62
CA ASP A 418 -1.73 80.85 37.52
C ASP A 418 -2.08 82.33 37.21
N VAL A 419 -3.39 82.61 37.06
CA VAL A 419 -4.17 83.53 37.95
C VAL A 419 -5.70 83.34 37.80
N GLY A 420 -6.36 82.62 38.72
CA GLY A 420 -7.84 82.48 38.74
C GLY A 420 -8.59 83.49 39.65
N ARG A 421 -9.95 83.42 39.71
CA ARG A 421 -10.76 83.46 40.99
C ARG A 421 -12.32 83.61 40.90
N LYS A 422 -12.97 82.77 41.73
CA LYS A 422 -14.07 83.05 42.72
C LYS A 422 -15.56 83.18 42.35
N THR A 423 -16.33 82.41 43.14
CA THR A 423 -17.72 82.63 43.63
C THR A 423 -18.90 82.29 42.69
N LYS A 424 -20.12 82.20 43.26
CA LYS A 424 -20.92 80.97 43.14
C LYS A 424 -22.47 81.17 43.06
N ARG A 425 -23.05 80.63 41.98
CA ARG A 425 -24.43 80.06 41.80
C ARG A 425 -25.70 80.94 41.63
N THR A 426 -26.59 80.37 40.79
CA THR A 426 -28.08 80.46 40.68
C THR A 426 -28.75 81.73 40.12
N GLY A 427 -29.68 81.58 39.15
CA GLY A 427 -30.47 82.73 38.66
C GLY A 427 -31.78 82.53 37.86
N ARG A 428 -31.81 81.74 36.75
CA ARG A 428 -32.98 81.48 35.85
C ARG A 428 -33.29 82.53 34.73
N ALA A 429 -33.65 82.00 33.54
CA ALA A 429 -34.42 82.58 32.42
C ALA A 429 -33.77 83.56 31.39
N LEU A 430 -33.70 83.07 30.13
CA LEU A 430 -33.97 83.72 28.83
C LEU A 430 -33.58 85.20 28.59
N THR A 431 -32.60 85.44 27.69
CA THR A 431 -32.79 86.04 26.33
C THR A 431 -31.48 85.98 25.51
N ASN A 432 -31.60 86.16 24.18
CA ASN A 432 -30.53 86.13 23.17
C ASN A 432 -29.24 86.89 23.53
N GLY A 433 -28.07 86.37 23.11
CA GLY A 433 -26.76 87.04 23.15
C GLY A 433 -25.66 86.16 22.52
N ASP A 434 -24.69 86.77 21.86
CA ASP A 434 -23.71 86.14 20.95
C ASP A 434 -22.35 85.81 21.63
N HIS A 435 -21.60 84.90 20.99
CA HIS A 435 -20.12 84.79 20.95
C HIS A 435 -19.28 84.19 22.11
N VAL A 436 -18.30 83.36 21.68
CA VAL A 436 -17.00 82.89 22.26
C VAL A 436 -16.85 82.10 23.59
N ASP A 437 -16.39 80.85 23.42
CA ASP A 437 -15.17 80.19 23.97
C ASP A 437 -15.13 79.17 25.15
N GLU A 438 -14.15 78.26 24.96
CA GLU A 438 -13.54 77.14 25.72
C GLU A 438 -13.95 76.73 27.18
N GLY A 439 -13.84 75.42 27.45
CA GLY A 439 -13.06 74.94 28.63
C GLY A 439 -13.63 73.84 29.55
N PHE A 440 -12.99 72.65 29.54
CA PHE A 440 -12.72 71.71 30.68
C PHE A 440 -13.88 71.02 31.45
N GLU A 441 -13.71 69.88 32.15
CA GLU A 441 -12.82 68.67 32.05
C GLU A 441 -13.20 67.68 33.20
N SER A 442 -13.10 66.35 32.95
CA SER A 442 -12.70 65.26 33.89
C SER A 442 -13.18 63.89 33.36
N GLY A 443 -12.40 62.81 33.29
CA GLY A 443 -10.97 62.57 33.60
C GLY A 443 -10.71 61.05 33.72
N ASP A 444 -9.46 60.61 33.52
CA ASP A 444 -8.92 59.24 33.69
C ASP A 444 -9.49 58.19 32.68
N ASP A 445 -8.83 57.15 32.12
CA ASP A 445 -7.46 56.70 31.74
C ASP A 445 -7.69 55.64 30.58
N ASP A 446 -6.78 55.08 29.76
CA ASP A 446 -5.30 55.08 29.58
C ASP A 446 -4.90 55.07 28.06
N ASP A 447 -3.68 55.54 27.72
CA ASP A 447 -2.75 55.33 26.56
C ASP A 447 -3.18 54.85 25.13
N ASP A 448 -3.16 55.80 24.17
CA ASP A 448 -2.34 55.91 22.92
C ASP A 448 -2.09 54.75 21.88
N GLU A 449 -2.68 54.92 20.67
CA GLU A 449 -2.01 55.25 19.36
C GLU A 449 -0.94 54.33 18.67
N PRO A 450 -0.48 54.57 17.39
CA PRO A 450 -0.58 55.78 16.53
C PRO A 450 -1.01 55.62 15.03
N GLU A 451 -1.10 56.78 14.37
CA GLU A 451 -1.20 57.09 12.91
C GLU A 451 0.15 56.79 12.16
N ASP A 452 0.43 57.03 10.85
CA ASP A 452 -0.31 57.50 9.64
C ASP A 452 0.39 56.89 8.36
N GLY A 453 0.06 57.08 7.07
CA GLY A 453 0.14 58.29 6.21
C GLY A 453 1.58 58.57 5.64
N PHE A 454 1.88 59.02 4.41
CA PHE A 454 1.18 59.16 3.10
C PHE A 454 2.20 59.60 1.98
N GLU A 455 2.01 59.24 0.68
CA GLU A 455 2.59 59.85 -0.58
C GLU A 455 4.14 60.04 -0.78
N SER A 456 4.76 60.47 -1.93
CA SER A 456 4.52 60.52 -3.41
C SER A 456 5.86 60.88 -4.18
N ASP A 457 5.90 61.17 -5.50
CA ASP A 457 6.34 60.23 -6.59
C ASP A 457 7.81 60.46 -7.16
N GLU A 458 8.20 60.97 -8.35
CA GLU A 458 7.61 61.55 -9.60
C GLU A 458 8.70 61.62 -10.75
N ASN A 459 8.33 61.81 -12.05
CA ASN A 459 9.14 62.19 -13.27
C ASN A 459 10.06 61.11 -13.93
N GLU A 460 10.35 61.05 -15.26
CA GLU A 460 10.13 61.75 -16.57
C GLU A 460 10.32 60.65 -17.69
N GLU A 461 9.97 60.61 -19.00
CA GLU A 461 9.47 61.37 -20.19
C GLU A 461 8.61 60.31 -21.02
N ASP A 462 7.96 60.43 -22.19
CA ASP A 462 7.33 61.38 -23.16
C ASP A 462 6.70 60.48 -24.27
N GLY A 463 5.64 60.74 -25.07
CA GLY A 463 4.65 61.83 -25.21
C GLY A 463 3.70 61.57 -26.41
N ASP A 464 2.65 62.41 -26.60
CA ASP A 464 1.69 62.48 -27.75
C ASP A 464 0.77 61.24 -28.01
N SER A 465 -0.55 61.31 -28.31
CA SER A 465 -1.51 62.42 -28.54
C SER A 465 -2.98 62.01 -28.23
N GLY A 466 -3.80 62.95 -27.73
CA GLY A 466 -5.16 63.18 -28.28
C GLY A 466 -6.44 62.61 -27.65
N SER A 467 -6.99 63.32 -26.64
CA SER A 467 -8.43 63.63 -26.40
C SER A 467 -9.45 62.48 -26.09
N ASP A 468 -10.53 62.68 -25.31
CA ASP A 468 -11.05 63.92 -24.68
C ASP A 468 -11.91 63.64 -23.41
N SER A 469 -12.08 64.70 -22.58
CA SER A 469 -13.18 65.08 -21.63
C SER A 469 -14.14 64.05 -20.96
N GLU A 470 -14.64 64.24 -19.72
CA GLU A 470 -14.33 65.18 -18.61
C GLU A 470 -14.97 64.73 -17.26
N VAL A 471 -14.83 65.56 -16.22
CA VAL A 471 -15.35 65.58 -14.82
C VAL A 471 -16.87 65.31 -14.62
N GLU A 472 -17.53 65.22 -13.44
CA GLU A 472 -17.38 65.52 -11.97
C GLU A 472 -18.52 64.71 -11.23
N ASP A 473 -18.63 64.36 -9.92
CA ASP A 473 -17.79 64.38 -8.70
C ASP A 473 -18.47 63.63 -7.50
N MET A 474 -17.81 63.60 -6.32
CA MET A 474 -18.30 63.53 -4.91
C MET A 474 -18.97 62.29 -4.25
N ALA A 475 -18.31 61.87 -3.14
CA ALA A 475 -18.85 61.61 -1.78
C ALA A 475 -19.85 60.44 -1.47
N ASP A 476 -19.26 59.27 -1.18
CA ASP A 476 -19.22 58.58 0.14
C ASP A 476 -20.37 58.61 1.19
N ASN A 477 -20.53 57.46 1.88
CA ASN A 477 -21.18 57.20 3.20
C ASN A 477 -22.69 57.50 3.40
N GLY A 478 -23.37 56.98 4.43
CA GLY A 478 -22.91 56.06 5.50
C GLY A 478 -23.86 55.91 6.71
N VAL A 479 -25.04 55.29 6.53
CA VAL A 479 -25.92 54.65 7.56
C VAL A 479 -25.97 55.22 9.01
N LYS A 480 -27.11 55.83 9.43
CA LYS A 480 -27.85 55.48 10.69
C LYS A 480 -29.15 56.27 10.99
N LEU A 481 -30.28 55.58 10.78
CA LEU A 481 -31.39 55.31 11.74
C LEU A 481 -31.95 56.42 12.69
N GLN A 482 -33.27 56.68 12.55
CA GLN A 482 -34.22 57.32 13.51
C GLN A 482 -34.02 58.83 13.80
N LYS A 483 -35.08 59.64 14.02
CA LYS A 483 -36.40 59.35 14.65
C LYS A 483 -37.50 60.37 14.30
N LYS A 484 -38.77 59.96 14.44
CA LYS A 484 -40.04 60.73 14.52
C LYS A 484 -40.67 61.29 13.23
N PHE A 485 -41.85 60.74 12.91
CA PHE A 485 -42.93 61.39 12.16
C PHE A 485 -43.51 62.60 12.93
N SER A 486 -44.02 63.63 12.23
CA SER A 486 -45.49 63.85 12.12
C SER A 486 -45.90 65.14 11.35
N ALA A 487 -46.88 64.97 10.45
CA ALA A 487 -47.95 65.92 10.07
C ALA A 487 -47.67 67.16 9.18
N LEU A 488 -48.10 67.05 7.90
CA LEU A 488 -49.02 67.92 7.15
C LEU A 488 -48.98 69.47 7.35
N ASN A 489 -48.76 70.23 6.25
CA ASN A 489 -49.85 70.66 5.34
C ASN A 489 -49.36 71.54 4.16
N ASN A 490 -50.02 71.39 2.99
CA ASN A 490 -49.99 72.27 1.78
C ASN A 490 -48.63 72.43 1.05
N SER A 491 -48.57 72.64 -0.27
CA SER A 491 -49.59 72.67 -1.36
C SER A 491 -48.91 72.51 -2.74
N ASP A 492 -49.64 71.95 -3.72
CA ASP A 492 -49.57 72.09 -5.20
C ASP A 492 -48.18 72.02 -5.92
N GLY A 493 -47.97 71.29 -7.03
CA GLY A 493 -48.83 70.41 -7.84
C GLY A 493 -48.17 70.03 -9.20
N ASP A 494 -48.93 69.39 -10.09
CA ASP A 494 -48.72 69.22 -11.56
C ASP A 494 -47.74 68.14 -12.13
N ALA A 495 -48.28 66.91 -12.26
CA ALA A 495 -48.41 66.05 -13.47
C ALA A 495 -47.23 65.65 -14.44
N ASN A 496 -47.43 64.45 -15.03
CA ASN A 496 -46.73 63.78 -16.15
C ASN A 496 -45.37 63.11 -15.80
N GLY A 497 -45.03 61.91 -16.29
CA GLY A 497 -45.79 60.91 -17.07
C GLY A 497 -44.90 59.76 -17.63
N ASP A 498 -45.48 58.56 -17.74
CA ASP A 498 -45.11 57.36 -18.52
C ASP A 498 -43.72 56.67 -18.36
N ASP A 499 -43.74 55.60 -17.54
CA ASP A 499 -43.21 54.24 -17.69
C ASP A 499 -42.07 53.82 -18.68
N ILE A 500 -41.08 53.10 -18.11
CA ILE A 500 -40.76 51.66 -18.29
C ILE A 500 -41.11 51.06 -19.68
N ALA A 501 -40.20 50.44 -20.46
CA ALA A 501 -39.80 49.03 -20.28
C ALA A 501 -38.80 48.52 -21.37
N PHE A 502 -38.31 47.26 -21.19
CA PHE A 502 -37.58 46.41 -22.16
C PHE A 502 -36.16 46.89 -22.57
N ALA A 503 -35.24 46.04 -23.04
CA ALA A 503 -35.31 44.61 -23.38
C ALA A 503 -33.99 43.86 -23.10
N ASP A 504 -34.06 42.52 -22.93
CA ASP A 504 -33.50 41.47 -23.82
C ASP A 504 -32.23 41.75 -24.66
N SER A 505 -31.38 40.76 -24.97
CA SER A 505 -31.21 39.35 -24.54
C SER A 505 -29.92 38.84 -25.23
N ASP A 506 -29.58 37.54 -25.08
CA ASP A 506 -28.97 36.71 -26.14
C ASP A 506 -27.53 37.06 -26.64
N SER A 507 -26.76 36.23 -27.37
CA SER A 507 -26.68 34.77 -27.57
C SER A 507 -25.32 34.48 -28.29
N ASP A 508 -24.95 33.35 -28.93
CA ASP A 508 -25.65 32.09 -29.20
C ASP A 508 -24.68 30.92 -29.55
N LEU A 509 -25.28 29.73 -29.73
CA LEU A 509 -25.03 28.65 -30.71
C LEU A 509 -23.61 28.34 -31.23
N GLY A 510 -23.39 27.04 -31.44
CA GLY A 510 -22.35 26.58 -32.36
C GLY A 510 -22.21 25.06 -32.53
N THR A 511 -23.20 24.36 -33.10
CA THR A 511 -22.99 23.01 -33.68
C THR A 511 -23.95 22.80 -34.86
N VAL A 512 -23.42 22.35 -36.01
CA VAL A 512 -24.16 22.25 -37.29
C VAL A 512 -23.78 21.02 -38.10
N SER A 513 -24.80 20.32 -38.64
CA SER A 513 -24.84 19.55 -39.90
C SER A 513 -26.17 18.75 -39.93
N ASP A 514 -27.17 19.12 -40.74
CA ASP A 514 -27.34 18.83 -42.20
C ASP A 514 -27.76 17.38 -42.48
N VAL A 515 -28.72 17.00 -43.35
CA VAL A 515 -29.79 17.65 -44.19
C VAL A 515 -30.76 16.52 -44.66
N SER A 516 -32.01 16.69 -45.11
CA SER A 516 -33.01 17.79 -45.12
C SER A 516 -34.35 17.26 -45.71
N ASP A 517 -35.47 17.96 -45.45
CA ASP A 517 -36.70 18.03 -46.28
C ASP A 517 -37.58 16.75 -46.46
N GLN A 518 -38.91 16.83 -46.68
CA GLN A 518 -39.83 17.96 -46.91
C GLN A 518 -41.23 17.65 -46.31
N SER A 519 -42.11 18.65 -46.16
CA SER A 519 -43.37 18.59 -45.38
C SER A 519 -44.58 19.20 -46.10
N PHE A 520 -45.74 19.31 -45.41
CA PHE A 520 -47.06 19.82 -45.87
C PHE A 520 -47.86 18.83 -46.76
N ASP A 521 -49.20 18.75 -46.74
CA ASP A 521 -50.29 19.47 -46.04
C ASP A 521 -51.32 18.48 -45.44
N ASP A 522 -52.23 18.93 -44.56
CA ASP A 522 -53.69 18.78 -44.75
C ASP A 522 -54.47 19.82 -43.90
N ASP A 523 -55.74 20.07 -44.23
CA ASP A 523 -56.50 21.28 -43.82
C ASP A 523 -57.99 20.97 -43.46
N GLU A 524 -58.78 22.03 -43.21
CA GLU A 524 -60.26 22.08 -43.12
C GLU A 524 -61.03 21.58 -41.85
N LEU A 525 -61.58 22.58 -41.15
CA LEU A 525 -62.80 22.66 -40.32
C LEU A 525 -64.07 22.15 -41.09
N PRO A 526 -65.28 21.90 -40.49
CA PRO A 526 -65.90 22.72 -39.42
C PRO A 526 -66.96 22.00 -38.51
N SER A 527 -67.91 22.81 -38.01
CA SER A 527 -69.28 22.55 -37.48
C SER A 527 -69.50 22.37 -35.98
N ASP A 528 -70.35 23.28 -35.47
CA ASP A 528 -71.08 23.27 -34.20
C ASP A 528 -72.40 22.45 -34.31
N GLU A 529 -73.33 22.67 -33.35
CA GLU A 529 -74.71 22.14 -33.18
C GLU A 529 -74.86 20.92 -32.23
N ASP A 530 -75.87 20.86 -31.33
CA ASP A 530 -76.56 21.90 -30.54
C ASP A 530 -77.40 21.23 -29.41
N GLU A 531 -77.97 22.03 -28.47
CA GLU A 531 -79.10 21.75 -27.54
C GLU A 531 -79.01 20.47 -26.64
N GLY A 532 -79.40 20.44 -25.34
CA GLY A 532 -80.10 21.35 -24.43
C GLY A 532 -80.49 20.55 -23.16
N GLU A 533 -81.07 21.05 -22.06
CA GLU A 533 -81.46 22.38 -21.53
C GLU A 533 -81.55 22.23 -19.98
N ASP A 534 -81.33 23.30 -19.21
CA ASP A 534 -81.96 23.60 -17.89
C ASP A 534 -81.42 24.95 -17.29
N ASP A 535 -81.59 26.01 -18.07
CA ASP A 535 -82.03 27.38 -17.73
C ASP A 535 -81.37 28.33 -16.69
N GLU A 536 -81.14 29.55 -17.23
CA GLU A 536 -81.32 30.91 -16.66
C GLU A 536 -80.36 31.50 -15.59
N GLU A 537 -79.27 32.08 -16.12
CA GLU A 537 -78.92 33.52 -16.16
C GLU A 537 -78.94 34.45 -14.91
N GLY A 538 -77.97 35.37 -14.88
CA GLY A 538 -77.94 36.55 -13.99
C GLY A 538 -76.64 37.37 -14.12
N LEU A 539 -76.53 38.21 -15.16
CA LEU A 539 -75.29 38.90 -15.58
C LEU A 539 -74.80 40.09 -14.72
N ASP A 540 -73.47 40.24 -14.71
CA ASP A 540 -72.60 41.43 -14.79
C ASP A 540 -72.95 42.77 -14.12
N SER A 541 -71.99 43.33 -13.37
CA SER A 541 -71.17 44.45 -13.88
C SER A 541 -70.01 44.87 -12.97
N ASP A 542 -68.94 45.32 -13.62
CA ASP A 542 -67.73 46.04 -13.19
C ASP A 542 -67.72 46.75 -11.81
N MET A 543 -66.57 46.69 -11.12
CA MET A 543 -65.62 47.83 -11.12
C MET A 543 -64.29 47.52 -10.41
N GLU A 544 -63.30 48.37 -10.67
CA GLU A 544 -61.94 48.39 -10.12
C GLU A 544 -61.91 48.92 -8.67
N ASP A 545 -60.84 48.63 -7.92
CA ASP A 545 -60.24 49.58 -6.97
C ASP A 545 -58.82 49.12 -6.56
N GLU A 546 -57.95 50.09 -6.23
CA GLU A 546 -56.50 49.90 -6.09
C GLU A 546 -56.01 49.56 -4.66
N ASP A 547 -54.71 49.28 -4.59
CA ASP A 547 -53.81 49.41 -3.43
C ASP A 547 -53.95 48.44 -2.23
N GLY A 548 -52.88 47.67 -1.99
CA GLY A 548 -52.84 46.64 -0.94
C GLY A 548 -51.44 46.20 -0.48
N ASN A 549 -50.40 47.00 -0.76
CA ASN A 549 -49.03 46.66 -0.38
C ASN A 549 -48.82 46.77 1.15
N ILE A 550 -47.78 46.11 1.68
CA ILE A 550 -47.37 46.12 3.11
C ILE A 550 -48.29 45.33 4.07
N ARG A 551 -48.21 43.99 4.02
CA ARG A 551 -48.56 43.10 5.18
C ARG A 551 -47.45 42.13 5.63
N TRP A 552 -46.36 41.97 4.87
CA TRP A 552 -45.35 40.92 5.12
C TRP A 552 -44.56 41.03 6.45
N LYS A 553 -44.66 42.18 7.15
CA LYS A 553 -44.02 42.40 8.46
C LYS A 553 -44.95 42.12 9.64
N GLU A 554 -46.25 42.01 9.43
CA GLU A 554 -47.17 41.54 10.46
C GLU A 554 -46.90 40.05 10.76
N ASN A 555 -46.95 39.68 12.04
CA ASN A 555 -46.54 38.35 12.51
C ASN A 555 -45.14 37.90 12.05
N LEU A 556 -44.15 38.78 11.81
CA LEU A 556 -42.80 38.30 11.46
C LEU A 556 -42.17 37.43 12.58
N THR A 557 -42.46 37.72 13.85
CA THR A 557 -42.13 36.85 14.99
C THR A 557 -42.99 35.59 15.06
N GLY A 558 -44.30 35.70 14.81
CA GLY A 558 -45.22 34.56 14.78
C GLY A 558 -44.85 33.55 13.67
N ARG A 559 -44.55 34.05 12.48
CA ARG A 559 -44.14 33.30 11.29
C ARG A 559 -42.72 32.77 11.39
N ALA A 560 -41.81 33.47 12.09
CA ALA A 560 -40.52 32.91 12.48
C ALA A 560 -40.69 31.77 13.50
N LEU A 561 -41.63 31.89 14.45
CA LEU A 561 -41.94 30.86 15.45
C LEU A 561 -42.73 29.68 14.87
N GLU A 562 -43.52 29.88 13.81
CA GLU A 562 -44.08 28.83 12.95
C GLU A 562 -43.04 28.20 12.02
N MET A 563 -42.09 28.97 11.48
CA MET A 563 -40.93 28.41 10.77
C MET A 563 -40.02 27.61 11.71
N PHE A 564 -39.95 27.98 13.00
CA PHE A 564 -39.21 27.24 14.02
C PHE A 564 -39.95 25.97 14.46
N LYS A 565 -41.23 26.05 14.82
CA LYS A 565 -42.05 24.88 15.21
C LYS A 565 -42.35 23.94 14.03
N GLY A 566 -42.73 24.52 12.90
CA GLY A 566 -42.93 23.81 11.63
C GLY A 566 -41.61 23.27 11.08
N GLY A 567 -40.51 24.01 11.21
CA GLY A 567 -39.16 23.55 10.92
C GLY A 567 -38.73 22.39 11.81
N SER A 568 -39.04 22.41 13.11
CA SER A 568 -38.79 21.28 14.01
C SER A 568 -39.53 20.01 13.58
N ARG A 569 -40.76 20.13 13.06
CA ARG A 569 -41.54 19.00 12.51
C ARG A 569 -41.24 18.67 11.04
N LYS A 570 -40.53 19.52 10.30
CA LYS A 570 -40.24 19.36 8.86
C LYS A 570 -38.77 19.58 8.48
N ARG A 571 -37.81 19.43 9.42
CA ARG A 571 -36.42 19.11 9.05
C ARG A 571 -36.46 17.78 8.30
N LYS A 572 -36.32 17.84 6.97
CA LYS A 572 -36.21 16.63 6.13
C LYS A 572 -35.06 15.80 6.71
N LYS A 573 -35.33 14.55 7.10
CA LYS A 573 -34.43 13.65 7.84
C LYS A 573 -33.10 13.46 7.11
N SER A 574 -32.18 14.39 7.29
CA SER A 574 -31.02 14.54 6.43
C SER A 574 -29.93 13.58 6.88
N ILE A 575 -29.45 12.74 5.97
CA ILE A 575 -28.32 11.83 6.22
C ILE A 575 -27.07 12.63 6.61
N LYS A 576 -26.92 13.87 6.08
CA LYS A 576 -25.82 14.78 6.45
C LYS A 576 -25.97 15.36 7.85
N GLU A 577 -27.19 15.48 8.38
CA GLU A 577 -27.45 15.93 9.76
C GLU A 577 -27.25 14.77 10.75
N LEU A 578 -27.74 13.57 10.44
CA LEU A 578 -27.45 12.35 11.22
C LEU A 578 -25.94 12.08 11.31
N GLY A 579 -25.23 12.20 10.18
CA GLY A 579 -23.77 12.04 10.13
C GLY A 579 -23.01 13.10 10.91
N ARG A 580 -23.59 14.27 11.18
CA ARG A 580 -23.00 15.26 12.11
C ARG A 580 -23.24 14.84 13.56
N LEU A 581 -24.48 14.52 13.92
CA LEU A 581 -24.87 14.18 15.29
C LEU A 581 -24.18 12.90 15.82
N LEU A 582 -23.94 11.91 14.94
CA LEU A 582 -23.34 10.62 15.32
C LEU A 582 -21.84 10.71 15.66
N TYR A 583 -21.16 11.79 15.25
CA TYR A 583 -19.75 12.08 15.57
C TYR A 583 -19.61 13.36 16.42
N ASP A 584 -20.62 13.65 17.25
CA ASP A 584 -20.58 14.73 18.23
C ASP A 584 -20.52 14.11 19.64
N ASP A 585 -19.31 14.01 20.20
CA ASP A 585 -19.05 13.34 21.49
C ASP A 585 -19.76 14.00 22.68
N SER A 586 -20.38 15.18 22.48
CA SER A 586 -21.23 15.84 23.48
C SER A 586 -22.64 15.24 23.59
N ILE A 587 -23.08 14.40 22.64
CA ILE A 587 -24.45 13.88 22.57
C ILE A 587 -24.47 12.35 22.69
N SER A 588 -25.22 11.84 23.67
CA SER A 588 -25.42 10.39 23.82
C SER A 588 -26.17 9.79 22.63
N LEU A 589 -25.84 8.56 22.22
CA LEU A 589 -26.45 7.92 21.03
C LEU A 589 -27.99 7.78 21.12
N SER A 590 -28.53 7.66 22.34
CA SER A 590 -29.98 7.72 22.59
C SER A 590 -30.56 9.09 22.27
N ASN A 591 -29.91 10.17 22.70
CA ASN A 591 -30.33 11.55 22.42
C ASN A 591 -30.07 11.94 20.95
N VAL A 592 -29.02 11.44 20.30
CA VAL A 592 -28.85 11.53 18.83
C VAL A 592 -30.06 10.93 18.10
N ALA A 593 -30.53 9.76 18.57
CA ALA A 593 -31.70 9.11 17.99
C ALA A 593 -33.02 9.86 18.28
N LYS A 594 -33.20 10.45 19.47
CA LYS A 594 -34.31 11.37 19.78
C LYS A 594 -34.31 12.59 18.84
N LEU A 595 -33.19 13.33 18.81
CA LEU A 595 -33.01 14.54 18.01
C LEU A 595 -33.25 14.28 16.51
N TRP A 596 -32.75 13.17 15.96
CA TRP A 596 -32.96 12.81 14.56
C TRP A 596 -34.40 12.36 14.24
N ARG A 597 -35.14 11.83 15.24
CA ARG A 597 -36.59 11.61 15.12
C ARG A 597 -37.41 12.91 15.27
N GLY A 598 -36.81 14.00 15.74
CA GLY A 598 -37.49 15.26 16.07
C GLY A 598 -38.17 15.22 17.45
N GLU A 599 -37.78 14.29 18.31
CA GLU A 599 -38.19 14.24 19.71
C GLU A 599 -37.38 15.27 20.52
N ILE A 600 -38.06 15.96 21.42
CA ILE A 600 -37.44 16.90 22.35
C ILE A 600 -36.64 16.10 23.39
N ILE A 601 -35.49 16.64 23.82
CA ILE A 601 -34.82 16.16 25.03
C ILE A 601 -35.52 16.86 26.19
N ASP A 602 -36.20 16.12 27.05
CA ASP A 602 -36.70 16.65 28.32
C ASP A 602 -35.49 16.79 29.27
N ASP A 603 -35.30 17.97 29.85
CA ASP A 603 -34.08 18.35 30.60
C ASP A 603 -33.92 17.63 31.97
N GLU A 604 -34.80 16.67 32.30
CA GLU A 604 -34.79 15.91 33.58
C GLU A 604 -33.54 15.00 33.75
N ASP A 605 -32.75 14.79 32.68
CA ASP A 605 -31.51 13.99 32.70
C ASP A 605 -30.24 14.79 33.14
N GLU A 606 -30.29 16.13 33.30
CA GLU A 606 -29.09 16.96 33.62
C GLU A 606 -28.88 17.30 35.12
N ASP A 607 -29.84 16.99 36.00
CA ASP A 607 -29.87 17.44 37.41
C ASP A 607 -28.90 16.67 38.36
N VAL A 608 -27.69 16.33 37.90
CA VAL A 608 -26.68 15.55 38.68
C VAL A 608 -25.23 16.08 38.57
N GLU A 609 -24.99 17.40 38.52
CA GLU A 609 -23.71 17.97 38.99
C GLU A 609 -23.75 19.50 39.28
N ALA A 610 -24.20 19.91 40.48
CA ALA A 610 -23.65 21.06 41.25
C ALA A 610 -24.48 21.47 42.50
N GLU A 611 -24.26 20.84 43.64
CA GLU A 611 -23.98 21.58 44.90
C GLU A 611 -23.32 20.64 45.92
N GLY A 612 -22.30 21.12 46.62
CA GLY A 612 -21.46 20.30 47.50
C GLY A 612 -21.63 20.68 48.96
N ASP A 613 -22.22 19.77 49.75
CA ASP A 613 -22.22 19.82 51.21
C ASP A 613 -21.72 18.48 51.78
N GLU A 614 -20.80 18.54 52.74
CA GLU A 614 -20.07 17.37 53.28
C GLU A 614 -20.82 16.70 54.44
N ASP A 615 -21.69 15.69 54.21
CA ASP A 615 -21.98 14.55 55.15
C ASP A 615 -23.14 13.58 54.75
N ASP A 616 -23.14 12.91 53.58
CA ASP A 616 -24.17 11.88 53.26
C ASP A 616 -23.65 10.59 52.57
N PHE A 617 -22.48 10.12 53.02
CA PHE A 617 -21.71 8.99 52.45
C PHE A 617 -22.41 7.59 52.47
N PHE A 618 -23.66 7.46 52.91
CA PHE A 618 -24.32 6.14 53.08
C PHE A 618 -25.80 6.07 52.68
N LYS A 619 -26.11 6.35 51.41
CA LYS A 619 -27.32 5.84 50.76
C LYS A 619 -26.97 4.94 49.58
N LYS A 620 -27.21 3.63 49.73
CA LYS A 620 -27.10 2.67 48.63
C LYS A 620 -28.20 2.98 47.61
N ALA A 621 -27.83 3.37 46.39
CA ALA A 621 -28.76 3.54 45.29
C ALA A 621 -29.64 2.28 45.13
N LYS A 622 -30.94 2.48 44.93
CA LYS A 622 -31.82 1.39 44.48
C LYS A 622 -31.44 1.09 43.04
N ASN A 623 -31.36 -0.20 42.70
CA ASN A 623 -31.12 -0.66 41.34
C ASN A 623 -32.10 0.03 40.38
N VAL A 624 -31.58 0.89 39.51
CA VAL A 624 -32.14 1.09 38.17
C VAL A 624 -31.58 -0.05 37.33
N ASP A 625 -32.41 -0.68 36.48
CA ASP A 625 -32.08 -1.97 35.87
C ASP A 625 -30.88 -1.89 34.92
N GLU A 626 -29.70 -2.35 35.39
CA GLU A 626 -28.44 -2.42 34.63
C GLU A 626 -28.63 -3.17 33.29
N ASP A 627 -29.54 -4.15 33.27
CA ASP A 627 -29.98 -4.91 32.09
C ASP A 627 -30.37 -4.03 30.89
N LYS A 628 -30.96 -2.84 31.11
CA LYS A 628 -31.35 -1.93 30.00
C LYS A 628 -30.18 -1.17 29.38
N ALA A 629 -29.14 -0.90 30.16
CA ALA A 629 -27.94 -0.24 29.65
C ALA A 629 -27.04 -1.23 28.90
N GLU A 630 -26.84 -2.44 29.45
CA GLU A 630 -26.03 -3.47 28.80
C GLU A 630 -26.65 -4.01 27.50
N ALA A 631 -27.99 -4.07 27.41
CA ALA A 631 -28.70 -4.55 26.22
C ALA A 631 -28.45 -3.71 24.95
N LEU A 632 -28.09 -2.43 25.08
CA LEU A 632 -27.87 -1.54 23.93
C LEU A 632 -26.57 -1.81 23.17
N ASP A 633 -25.51 -2.29 23.84
CA ASP A 633 -24.21 -2.47 23.19
C ASP A 633 -24.11 -3.80 22.40
N ARG A 634 -24.76 -4.89 22.85
CA ARG A 634 -24.55 -6.24 22.25
C ARG A 634 -25.76 -7.18 22.21
N GLY A 635 -26.59 -7.01 21.17
CA GLY A 635 -27.11 -8.17 20.42
C GLY A 635 -28.63 -8.30 20.30
N MET A 636 -29.13 -8.04 19.07
CA MET A 636 -30.53 -8.06 18.64
C MET A 636 -31.46 -7.10 19.41
N PRO A 637 -32.05 -6.08 18.74
CA PRO A 637 -33.07 -5.26 19.37
C PRO A 637 -34.29 -6.13 19.74
N SER A 638 -34.69 -6.09 21.01
CA SER A 638 -35.91 -6.73 21.50
C SER A 638 -37.13 -5.93 21.05
N TYR A 639 -37.76 -6.35 19.95
CA TYR A 639 -39.01 -5.75 19.50
C TYR A 639 -40.17 -6.14 20.43
N ASP A 640 -41.08 -5.20 20.65
CA ASP A 640 -42.39 -5.49 21.25
C ASP A 640 -43.26 -6.21 20.22
N ILE A 641 -43.47 -7.51 20.45
CA ILE A 641 -44.18 -8.39 19.52
C ILE A 641 -45.67 -8.04 19.50
N ASP A 642 -46.27 -7.67 20.64
CA ASP A 642 -47.69 -7.37 20.74
C ASP A 642 -48.00 -6.05 20.02
N ALA A 643 -47.12 -5.05 20.14
CA ALA A 643 -47.23 -3.79 19.42
C ALA A 643 -47.06 -3.95 17.89
N LEU A 644 -46.12 -4.81 17.45
CA LEU A 644 -45.97 -5.15 16.03
C LEU A 644 -47.17 -5.94 15.51
N GLU A 645 -47.61 -6.96 16.24
CA GLU A 645 -48.76 -7.78 15.86
C GLU A 645 -50.03 -6.94 15.74
N ARG A 646 -50.22 -5.97 16.64
CA ARG A 646 -51.29 -4.97 16.52
C ARG A 646 -51.16 -4.15 15.24
N LYS A 647 -50.00 -3.54 14.98
CA LYS A 647 -49.78 -2.69 13.80
C LYS A 647 -50.13 -3.44 12.50
N TRP A 648 -49.58 -4.65 12.31
CA TRP A 648 -49.77 -5.42 11.09
C TRP A 648 -51.12 -6.15 10.99
N LYS A 649 -52.01 -6.05 12.00
CA LYS A 649 -53.38 -6.59 11.96
C LYS A 649 -54.46 -5.52 11.83
N GLU A 650 -54.24 -4.32 12.35
CA GLU A 650 -55.27 -3.26 12.37
C GLU A 650 -55.25 -2.37 11.12
N THR A 651 -54.18 -2.40 10.32
CA THR A 651 -54.02 -1.56 9.13
C THR A 651 -53.76 -2.41 7.88
N GLU A 652 -54.79 -2.64 7.07
CA GLU A 652 -54.69 -3.42 5.84
C GLU A 652 -53.73 -2.77 4.82
N ALA A 653 -53.78 -1.45 4.69
CA ALA A 653 -52.86 -0.66 3.85
C ALA A 653 -51.37 -0.80 4.23
N ASP A 654 -51.01 -0.97 5.51
CA ASP A 654 -49.62 -1.26 5.90
C ASP A 654 -49.19 -2.66 5.40
N MET A 655 -50.13 -3.62 5.35
CA MET A 655 -49.87 -4.96 4.82
C MET A 655 -49.73 -4.93 3.30
N GLU A 656 -50.45 -4.07 2.59
CA GLU A 656 -50.29 -3.85 1.14
C GLU A 656 -48.97 -3.16 0.79
N ASP A 657 -48.57 -2.12 1.53
CA ASP A 657 -47.25 -1.48 1.41
C ASP A 657 -46.10 -2.47 1.63
N LEU A 658 -46.33 -3.50 2.46
CA LEU A 658 -45.40 -4.61 2.65
C LEU A 658 -45.53 -5.67 1.54
N ARG A 659 -46.75 -5.93 1.02
CA ARG A 659 -47.01 -6.85 -0.10
C ARG A 659 -46.32 -6.41 -1.39
N ARG A 660 -46.23 -5.09 -1.65
CA ARG A 660 -45.45 -4.50 -2.76
C ARG A 660 -43.96 -4.89 -2.75
N ARG A 661 -43.43 -5.40 -1.63
CA ARG A 661 -42.05 -5.90 -1.51
C ARG A 661 -41.91 -7.40 -1.78
N PHE A 662 -42.97 -8.06 -2.24
CA PHE A 662 -42.98 -9.47 -2.64
C PHE A 662 -43.40 -9.60 -4.10
N ILE A 663 -42.87 -10.63 -4.77
CA ILE A 663 -43.18 -11.06 -6.15
C ILE A 663 -44.66 -11.56 -6.30
N THR A 664 -45.50 -11.33 -5.29
CA THR A 664 -46.94 -11.65 -5.22
C THR A 664 -47.85 -10.41 -5.25
N ALA A 665 -47.27 -9.23 -5.52
CA ALA A 665 -47.96 -8.01 -5.91
C ALA A 665 -47.97 -7.83 -7.45
N ASN A 666 -48.83 -6.93 -7.93
CA ASN A 666 -48.89 -6.54 -9.34
C ASN A 666 -47.69 -5.66 -9.69
N LEU A 667 -46.63 -6.24 -10.26
CA LEU A 667 -45.40 -5.53 -10.63
C LEU A 667 -45.63 -4.44 -11.71
N LEU A 668 -46.68 -4.57 -12.52
CA LEU A 668 -47.05 -3.59 -13.55
C LEU A 668 -47.55 -2.27 -12.97
N ASP A 669 -48.51 -2.31 -12.04
CA ASP A 669 -49.15 -1.09 -11.51
C ASP A 669 -48.15 -0.22 -10.73
N GLU A 670 -47.08 -0.80 -10.17
CA GLU A 670 -45.98 -0.05 -9.54
C GLU A 670 -44.96 0.52 -10.56
N GLN A 671 -44.88 -0.02 -11.79
CA GLN A 671 -44.15 0.64 -12.87
C GLN A 671 -44.97 1.80 -13.46
N ASP A 672 -46.26 1.56 -13.74
CA ASP A 672 -47.17 2.56 -14.30
C ASP A 672 -47.30 3.79 -13.38
N ARG A 673 -47.51 3.59 -12.06
CA ARG A 673 -47.54 4.68 -11.05
C ARG A 673 -46.19 5.37 -10.79
N ARG A 674 -45.07 4.87 -11.34
CA ARG A 674 -43.75 5.52 -11.25
C ARG A 674 -43.41 6.40 -12.45
N GLU A 675 -43.99 6.13 -13.62
CA GLU A 675 -43.85 7.00 -14.80
C GLU A 675 -44.97 8.05 -14.88
N ASN A 676 -46.22 7.67 -14.58
CA ASN A 676 -47.37 8.58 -14.55
C ASN A 676 -47.82 8.81 -13.10
N GLY A 677 -47.38 9.93 -12.53
CA GLY A 677 -47.57 10.26 -11.11
C GLY A 677 -48.92 10.85 -10.74
N ASP A 678 -50.02 10.23 -11.18
CA ASP A 678 -51.38 10.58 -10.71
C ASP A 678 -52.22 9.32 -10.43
N GLY A 679 -53.18 9.43 -9.51
CA GLY A 679 -53.88 8.28 -8.94
C GLY A 679 -55.37 8.27 -9.27
N MET A 680 -55.77 7.43 -10.22
CA MET A 680 -57.15 6.98 -10.35
C MET A 680 -57.32 5.65 -9.59
N ASP A 681 -58.32 5.58 -8.71
CA ASP A 681 -58.68 4.37 -7.98
C ASP A 681 -60.02 3.85 -8.54
N ASP A 682 -59.95 2.97 -9.54
CA ASP A 682 -61.11 2.24 -10.10
C ASP A 682 -61.36 0.95 -9.31
N ASP A 683 -62.04 1.08 -8.17
CA ASP A 683 -62.39 0.01 -7.22
C ASP A 683 -63.51 -0.94 -7.72
N GLU A 684 -63.40 -1.52 -8.92
CA GLU A 684 -64.38 -2.53 -9.41
C GLU A 684 -63.76 -3.68 -10.23
N PHE A 685 -62.83 -4.44 -9.64
CA PHE A 685 -62.50 -5.80 -10.12
C PHE A 685 -62.17 -6.80 -8.98
N SER A 686 -63.10 -6.98 -8.03
CA SER A 686 -62.97 -8.00 -6.98
C SER A 686 -63.32 -9.41 -7.48
N GLY A 687 -62.50 -9.97 -8.38
CA GLY A 687 -62.91 -11.12 -9.21
C GLY A 687 -61.81 -12.09 -9.65
N PHE A 688 -60.88 -12.50 -8.77
CA PHE A 688 -60.06 -13.69 -9.04
C PHE A 688 -59.94 -14.64 -7.85
N GLY A 689 -60.96 -15.48 -7.71
CA GLY A 689 -60.88 -16.69 -6.91
C GLY A 689 -59.87 -17.69 -7.49
N SER A 690 -59.38 -18.60 -6.66
CA SER A 690 -58.47 -19.67 -7.08
C SER A 690 -59.21 -20.71 -7.94
N ASP A 691 -59.06 -20.64 -9.26
CA ASP A 691 -59.39 -21.75 -10.16
C ASP A 691 -58.14 -22.26 -10.91
N GLU A 692 -57.79 -23.52 -10.66
CA GLU A 692 -56.71 -24.24 -11.36
C GLU A 692 -57.29 -24.95 -12.62
N GLY A 693 -57.86 -24.15 -13.52
CA GLY A 693 -58.47 -24.61 -14.77
C GLY A 693 -57.45 -24.78 -15.92
N ASP A 694 -57.02 -26.03 -16.18
CA ASP A 694 -56.37 -26.38 -17.45
C ASP A 694 -57.37 -26.18 -18.61
N GLY A 695 -57.08 -25.25 -19.52
CA GLY A 695 -58.04 -24.76 -20.52
C GLY A 695 -58.60 -25.81 -21.49
N GLU A 696 -59.90 -25.69 -21.83
CA GLU A 696 -60.59 -26.60 -22.75
C GLU A 696 -59.90 -26.68 -24.13
N PHE A 697 -59.69 -27.90 -24.63
CA PHE A 697 -59.04 -28.12 -25.92
C PHE A 697 -60.05 -28.55 -26.99
N GLU A 698 -60.48 -27.61 -27.84
CA GLU A 698 -61.37 -27.87 -28.97
C GLU A 698 -60.58 -28.39 -30.18
N ASP A 699 -60.71 -29.68 -30.51
CA ASP A 699 -60.01 -30.30 -31.64
C ASP A 699 -60.65 -29.90 -32.99
N LEU A 700 -59.97 -28.99 -33.68
CA LEU A 700 -60.46 -28.19 -34.82
C LEU A 700 -60.74 -28.99 -36.11
N GLU A 701 -60.61 -30.32 -36.07
CA GLU A 701 -60.97 -31.23 -37.18
C GLU A 701 -62.12 -32.21 -36.82
N THR A 702 -62.63 -32.24 -35.57
CA THR A 702 -63.71 -33.19 -35.16
C THR A 702 -64.86 -32.62 -34.31
N GLY A 703 -64.65 -31.63 -33.44
CA GLY A 703 -65.73 -30.82 -32.86
C GLY A 703 -66.70 -31.48 -31.85
N GLU A 704 -66.27 -32.49 -31.06
CA GLU A 704 -66.98 -32.91 -29.84
C GLU A 704 -66.29 -32.34 -28.58
N LYS A 705 -67.05 -31.67 -27.71
CA LYS A 705 -66.60 -31.25 -26.36
C LYS A 705 -66.91 -32.33 -25.32
N SER A 706 -66.19 -32.36 -24.19
CA SER A 706 -66.38 -33.38 -23.14
C SER A 706 -65.95 -32.92 -21.75
N GLY A 707 -66.89 -32.33 -20.99
CA GLY A 707 -66.81 -32.03 -19.56
C GLY A 707 -68.14 -32.36 -18.86
N PRO A 708 -68.16 -32.65 -17.54
CA PRO A 708 -69.37 -33.04 -16.80
C PRO A 708 -70.14 -31.84 -16.22
N ALA A 709 -71.46 -31.95 -16.14
CA ALA A 709 -72.35 -30.93 -15.57
C ALA A 709 -72.97 -31.36 -14.22
N ASP A 710 -73.30 -30.37 -13.37
CA ASP A 710 -74.27 -30.47 -12.27
C ASP A 710 -75.00 -29.12 -12.10
N ASP A 711 -76.18 -29.09 -11.48
CA ASP A 711 -77.18 -28.02 -11.66
C ASP A 711 -77.06 -26.78 -10.73
N GLY A 712 -76.87 -25.61 -11.34
CA GLY A 712 -77.90 -24.54 -11.37
C GLY A 712 -78.14 -23.64 -10.14
N SER A 713 -77.66 -22.39 -10.23
CA SER A 713 -78.35 -21.21 -9.68
C SER A 713 -77.95 -19.91 -10.42
N ASP A 714 -78.88 -19.36 -11.19
CA ASP A 714 -78.95 -18.00 -11.77
C ASP A 714 -77.63 -17.30 -12.17
N GLU A 715 -77.26 -17.42 -13.45
CA GLU A 715 -76.21 -16.62 -14.11
C GLU A 715 -76.79 -15.30 -14.65
N GLU A 716 -76.13 -14.18 -14.36
CA GLU A 716 -76.22 -12.96 -15.18
C GLU A 716 -75.24 -13.08 -16.36
N PRO A 717 -75.51 -12.47 -17.53
CA PRO A 717 -74.71 -12.71 -18.73
C PRO A 717 -73.32 -12.08 -18.63
N GLU A 718 -72.27 -12.90 -18.76
CA GLU A 718 -70.92 -12.40 -19.02
C GLU A 718 -70.90 -11.63 -20.36
N GLU A 719 -70.39 -10.39 -20.35
CA GLU A 719 -70.19 -9.64 -21.60
C GLU A 719 -69.03 -10.24 -22.40
N GLU A 720 -69.25 -10.48 -23.70
CA GLU A 720 -68.20 -10.90 -24.64
C GLU A 720 -67.13 -9.79 -24.77
N LEU A 721 -66.11 -9.83 -23.91
CA LEU A 721 -64.95 -8.94 -23.97
C LEU A 721 -64.36 -8.95 -25.39
N THR A 722 -64.09 -7.76 -25.92
CA THR A 722 -63.63 -7.65 -27.30
C THR A 722 -62.27 -8.31 -27.50
N LEU A 723 -62.05 -8.84 -28.70
CA LEU A 723 -60.82 -9.56 -29.09
C LEU A 723 -59.56 -8.67 -29.03
N GLU A 724 -59.70 -7.37 -28.79
CA GLU A 724 -58.61 -6.41 -28.57
C GLU A 724 -58.33 -6.24 -27.06
N GLN A 725 -59.36 -6.06 -26.22
CA GLN A 725 -59.22 -6.11 -24.75
C GLN A 725 -58.63 -7.46 -24.27
N GLU A 726 -58.99 -8.57 -24.92
CA GLU A 726 -58.41 -9.89 -24.62
C GLU A 726 -56.92 -9.96 -25.00
N ARG A 727 -56.50 -9.29 -26.10
CA ARG A 727 -55.09 -9.18 -26.48
C ARG A 727 -54.29 -8.34 -25.50
N GLU A 728 -54.87 -7.25 -24.99
CA GLU A 728 -54.24 -6.37 -24.00
C GLU A 728 -54.07 -7.06 -22.65
N LYS A 729 -55.11 -7.76 -22.16
CA LYS A 729 -55.00 -8.64 -20.97
C LYS A 729 -53.92 -9.71 -21.18
N ASN A 730 -53.81 -10.28 -22.38
CA ASN A 730 -52.74 -11.22 -22.76
C ASN A 730 -51.37 -10.57 -23.06
N ALA A 731 -51.28 -9.24 -23.15
CA ALA A 731 -50.03 -8.49 -23.28
C ALA A 731 -49.50 -8.13 -21.89
N ARG A 732 -50.29 -7.48 -21.03
CA ARG A 732 -49.95 -7.23 -19.62
C ARG A 732 -49.53 -8.52 -18.91
N LYS A 733 -50.28 -9.63 -19.06
CA LYS A 733 -49.87 -10.95 -18.50
C LYS A 733 -48.48 -11.42 -18.99
N LYS A 734 -48.09 -11.15 -20.24
CA LYS A 734 -46.75 -11.53 -20.75
C LYS A 734 -45.65 -10.61 -20.27
N GLU A 735 -45.94 -9.33 -20.06
CA GLU A 735 -44.99 -8.36 -19.53
C GLU A 735 -44.78 -8.56 -18.02
N GLU A 736 -45.83 -8.90 -17.27
CA GLU A 736 -45.72 -9.31 -15.87
C GLU A 736 -44.95 -10.63 -15.73
N LEU A 737 -45.24 -11.64 -16.56
CA LEU A 737 -44.46 -12.88 -16.61
C LEU A 737 -43.00 -12.64 -17.01
N LYS A 738 -42.72 -11.65 -17.87
CA LYS A 738 -41.36 -11.23 -18.23
C LYS A 738 -40.65 -10.56 -17.05
N LEU A 739 -41.31 -9.64 -16.33
CA LEU A 739 -40.76 -8.99 -15.15
C LEU A 739 -40.46 -10.00 -14.03
N ARG A 740 -41.42 -10.89 -13.72
CA ARG A 740 -41.23 -12.00 -12.77
C ARG A 740 -40.08 -12.92 -13.19
N PHE A 741 -39.96 -13.25 -14.47
CA PHE A 741 -38.86 -14.08 -14.99
C PHE A 741 -37.51 -13.35 -14.97
N GLU A 742 -37.47 -12.04 -15.20
CA GLU A 742 -36.25 -11.24 -15.11
C GLU A 742 -35.76 -11.14 -13.65
N GLU A 743 -36.67 -10.97 -12.69
CA GLU A 743 -36.36 -11.00 -11.25
C GLU A 743 -35.92 -12.41 -10.76
N GLU A 744 -36.62 -13.48 -11.16
CA GLU A 744 -36.24 -14.87 -10.83
C GLU A 744 -34.89 -15.29 -11.48
N ALA A 745 -34.57 -14.76 -12.67
CA ALA A 745 -33.33 -15.09 -13.39
C ALA A 745 -32.07 -14.37 -12.86
N ASP A 746 -32.21 -13.19 -12.23
CA ASP A 746 -31.07 -12.35 -11.81
C ASP A 746 -30.36 -12.91 -10.55
N GLU A 747 -31.09 -13.50 -9.60
CA GLU A 747 -30.47 -14.24 -8.48
C GLU A 747 -29.66 -15.46 -8.95
N GLY A 748 -30.07 -16.08 -10.05
CA GLY A 748 -29.61 -17.41 -10.47
C GLY A 748 -28.52 -17.44 -11.53
N GLN A 749 -28.87 -17.06 -12.76
CA GLN A 749 -28.30 -17.70 -13.95
C GLN A 749 -27.64 -16.74 -14.95
N LEU A 750 -28.22 -15.55 -15.15
CA LEU A 750 -27.63 -14.49 -16.01
C LEU A 750 -26.21 -14.12 -15.55
N GLY A 751 -25.99 -14.07 -14.25
CA GLY A 751 -24.68 -13.81 -13.66
C GLY A 751 -23.72 -15.02 -13.65
N GLN A 752 -24.11 -16.24 -14.03
CA GLN A 752 -23.25 -17.44 -13.89
C GLN A 752 -22.79 -18.07 -15.20
N GLU A 753 -23.63 -18.17 -16.24
CA GLU A 753 -23.24 -18.93 -17.44
C GLU A 753 -22.08 -18.28 -18.23
N GLU A 754 -21.98 -16.95 -18.25
CA GLU A 754 -20.80 -16.26 -18.83
C GLU A 754 -19.49 -16.57 -18.09
N LYS A 755 -19.53 -16.96 -16.80
CA LYS A 755 -18.30 -17.10 -15.99
C LYS A 755 -17.43 -18.29 -16.40
N ASP A 756 -17.99 -19.31 -17.01
CA ASP A 756 -17.31 -20.57 -17.33
C ASP A 756 -16.80 -20.68 -18.80
N GLU A 757 -17.19 -19.77 -19.71
CA GLU A 757 -16.58 -19.69 -21.06
C GLU A 757 -15.37 -18.73 -21.17
N PHE A 758 -15.08 -17.92 -20.15
CA PHE A 758 -13.92 -17.00 -20.19
C PHE A 758 -12.58 -17.72 -20.38
N GLY A 759 -11.84 -17.34 -21.43
CA GLY A 759 -10.49 -17.80 -21.68
C GLY A 759 -9.45 -17.22 -20.71
N GLU A 760 -8.27 -17.82 -20.67
CA GLU A 760 -7.14 -17.37 -19.82
C GLU A 760 -6.73 -15.89 -20.08
N ASP A 761 -6.99 -15.37 -21.29
CA ASP A 761 -6.79 -13.97 -21.64
C ASP A 761 -7.82 -13.04 -20.97
N GLU A 762 -9.10 -13.44 -20.94
CA GLU A 762 -10.21 -12.63 -20.42
C GLU A 762 -10.21 -12.58 -18.90
N TRP A 763 -9.78 -13.64 -18.19
CA TRP A 763 -9.70 -13.62 -16.73
C TRP A 763 -8.86 -12.44 -16.20
N TYR A 764 -7.71 -12.14 -16.82
CA TYR A 764 -6.86 -11.03 -16.38
C TYR A 764 -7.51 -9.66 -16.63
N GLU A 765 -8.16 -9.48 -17.77
CA GLU A 765 -8.81 -8.22 -18.13
C GLU A 765 -10.11 -8.02 -17.33
N ALA A 766 -10.88 -9.08 -17.06
CA ALA A 766 -12.05 -9.07 -16.18
C ALA A 766 -11.70 -8.82 -14.70
N GLN A 767 -10.62 -9.41 -14.18
CA GLN A 767 -10.14 -9.08 -12.83
C GLN A 767 -9.69 -7.62 -12.74
N LYS A 768 -9.03 -7.08 -13.76
CA LYS A 768 -8.70 -5.64 -13.79
C LYS A 768 -9.96 -4.79 -13.85
N ALA A 769 -10.91 -5.11 -14.73
CA ALA A 769 -12.17 -4.37 -14.85
C ALA A 769 -12.99 -4.34 -13.55
N LYS A 770 -12.98 -5.43 -12.75
CA LYS A 770 -13.60 -5.45 -11.42
C LYS A 770 -12.90 -4.50 -10.43
N LEU A 771 -11.57 -4.43 -10.46
CA LEU A 771 -10.82 -3.49 -9.63
C LEU A 771 -11.00 -2.03 -10.08
N ASP A 772 -11.06 -1.79 -11.39
CA ASP A 772 -11.30 -0.47 -11.97
C ASP A 772 -12.73 0.01 -11.60
N LYS A 773 -13.76 -0.83 -11.77
CA LYS A 773 -15.15 -0.55 -11.35
C LYS A 773 -15.26 -0.24 -9.87
N GLN A 774 -14.56 -0.98 -8.99
CA GLN A 774 -14.56 -0.66 -7.56
C GLN A 774 -14.00 0.74 -7.28
N GLN A 775 -12.97 1.18 -8.02
CA GLN A 775 -12.42 2.55 -7.88
C GLN A 775 -13.34 3.64 -8.42
N GLU A 776 -14.23 3.30 -9.35
CA GLU A 776 -15.26 4.17 -9.90
C GLU A 776 -16.42 4.34 -8.90
N VAL A 777 -16.92 3.23 -8.32
CA VAL A 777 -17.92 3.22 -7.24
C VAL A 777 -17.43 4.01 -6.02
N ASN A 778 -16.24 3.67 -5.50
CA ASN A 778 -15.59 4.37 -4.38
C ASN A 778 -15.36 5.86 -4.64
N ARG A 779 -15.39 6.32 -5.90
CA ARG A 779 -15.26 7.73 -6.24
C ARG A 779 -16.63 8.42 -6.21
N ALA A 780 -17.62 7.84 -6.88
CA ALA A 780 -18.98 8.38 -6.94
C ALA A 780 -19.57 8.57 -5.54
N GLU A 781 -19.50 7.54 -4.68
CA GLU A 781 -19.95 7.57 -3.27
C GLU A 781 -19.32 8.69 -2.43
N LEU A 782 -18.13 9.19 -2.82
CA LEU A 782 -17.38 10.23 -2.10
C LEU A 782 -17.41 11.59 -2.80
N GLU A 783 -18.07 11.73 -3.96
CA GLU A 783 -18.14 13.01 -4.68
C GLU A 783 -19.37 13.85 -4.32
N ASP A 784 -20.43 13.25 -3.77
CA ASP A 784 -21.62 13.93 -3.23
C ASP A 784 -21.44 14.52 -1.80
N LEU A 785 -20.32 14.22 -1.15
CA LEU A 785 -19.98 14.67 0.20
C LEU A 785 -19.26 16.02 0.18
N ASP A 786 -19.54 16.86 1.18
CA ASP A 786 -18.81 18.13 1.37
C ASP A 786 -17.35 17.86 1.73
N LEU A 787 -16.48 18.83 1.46
CA LEU A 787 -15.03 18.66 1.59
C LEU A 787 -14.59 18.27 3.02
N ASN A 788 -15.30 18.72 4.06
CA ASN A 788 -14.90 18.48 5.45
C ASN A 788 -15.32 17.08 5.92
N THR A 789 -16.56 16.65 5.67
CA THR A 789 -16.97 15.26 5.97
C THR A 789 -16.19 14.26 5.13
N ARG A 790 -15.96 14.57 3.85
CA ARG A 790 -15.13 13.77 2.94
C ARG A 790 -13.69 13.64 3.44
N VAL A 791 -13.03 14.72 3.87
CA VAL A 791 -11.66 14.62 4.43
C VAL A 791 -11.64 13.82 5.74
N ARG A 792 -12.67 13.89 6.58
CA ARG A 792 -12.79 13.03 7.78
C ARG A 792 -12.94 11.54 7.44
N ILE A 793 -13.77 11.19 6.44
CA ILE A 793 -14.09 9.80 6.05
C ILE A 793 -12.98 9.19 5.18
N GLU A 794 -12.55 9.91 4.15
CA GLU A 794 -11.60 9.43 3.12
C GLU A 794 -10.13 9.64 3.54
N GLY A 795 -9.86 10.63 4.39
CA GLY A 795 -8.53 11.19 4.60
C GLY A 795 -8.09 12.12 3.47
N PHE A 796 -6.93 12.75 3.64
CA PHE A 796 -6.32 13.59 2.60
C PHE A 796 -5.80 12.72 1.45
N ARG A 797 -6.35 12.92 0.24
CA ARG A 797 -5.95 12.20 -0.98
C ARG A 797 -4.45 12.41 -1.29
N PRO A 798 -3.73 11.40 -1.81
CA PRO A 798 -2.40 11.61 -2.38
C PRO A 798 -2.48 12.61 -3.55
N GLY A 799 -1.39 13.33 -3.82
CA GLY A 799 -1.37 14.43 -4.79
C GLY A 799 -1.55 15.82 -4.16
N THR A 800 -2.30 15.90 -3.05
CA THR A 800 -2.46 17.08 -2.21
C THR A 800 -1.11 17.51 -1.61
N TYR A 801 -0.87 18.81 -1.53
CA TYR A 801 0.23 19.40 -0.77
C TYR A 801 -0.27 19.65 0.67
N ALA A 802 0.42 19.16 1.69
CA ALA A 802 -0.07 19.18 3.06
C ALA A 802 0.96 19.74 4.05
N ARG A 803 0.45 20.42 5.09
CA ARG A 803 1.18 20.72 6.33
C ARG A 803 0.81 19.66 7.35
N ILE A 804 1.80 18.97 7.90
CA ILE A 804 1.67 18.00 9.00
C ILE A 804 2.41 18.58 10.21
N VAL A 805 1.70 18.83 11.31
CA VAL A 805 2.30 19.26 12.57
C VAL A 805 2.51 18.02 13.45
N LEU A 806 3.73 17.88 13.97
CA LEU A 806 4.15 16.79 14.85
C LEU A 806 4.38 17.34 16.26
N SER A 807 3.85 16.63 17.26
CA SER A 807 4.17 16.86 18.67
C SER A 807 5.45 16.10 19.06
N ASP A 808 6.01 16.47 20.22
CA ASP A 808 7.01 15.66 20.94
C ASP A 808 8.26 15.30 20.11
N VAL A 809 8.74 16.24 19.29
CA VAL A 809 9.88 16.01 18.40
C VAL A 809 11.19 16.37 19.11
N PRO A 810 12.14 15.42 19.29
CA PRO A 810 13.36 15.69 20.06
C PRO A 810 14.18 16.86 19.52
N CYS A 811 14.65 17.73 20.43
CA CYS A 811 15.33 18.99 20.08
C CYS A 811 16.55 18.78 19.15
N GLU A 812 17.23 17.65 19.26
CA GLU A 812 18.40 17.29 18.45
C GLU A 812 18.06 17.20 16.96
N PHE A 813 16.81 16.87 16.60
CA PHE A 813 16.39 16.86 15.20
C PHE A 813 16.46 18.25 14.56
N VAL A 814 16.07 19.29 15.31
CA VAL A 814 16.06 20.68 14.84
C VAL A 814 17.46 21.28 14.90
N LYS A 815 18.26 20.92 15.92
CA LYS A 815 19.65 21.36 16.08
C LYS A 815 20.56 20.79 14.99
N TYR A 816 20.45 19.48 14.68
CA TYR A 816 21.32 18.79 13.71
C TYR A 816 20.67 18.55 12.33
N PHE A 817 19.67 19.34 11.95
CA PHE A 817 19.04 19.24 10.63
C PHE A 817 20.02 19.60 9.48
N ASP A 818 20.28 18.65 8.58
CA ASP A 818 20.98 18.89 7.30
C ASP A 818 20.00 18.69 6.13
N PRO A 819 19.66 19.73 5.34
CA PRO A 819 18.74 19.61 4.21
C PRO A 819 19.27 18.72 3.06
N LYS A 820 20.50 18.20 3.13
CA LYS A 820 20.97 17.13 2.22
C LYS A 820 20.37 15.75 2.54
N GLN A 821 19.87 15.54 3.76
CA GLN A 821 19.24 14.29 4.17
C GLN A 821 17.71 14.38 4.02
N PRO A 822 17.07 13.57 3.15
CA PRO A 822 15.64 13.67 2.92
C PRO A 822 14.82 13.22 4.13
N ILE A 823 13.97 14.11 4.65
CA ILE A 823 12.97 13.78 5.66
C ILE A 823 11.84 12.98 4.98
N LEU A 824 11.69 11.72 5.37
CA LEU A 824 10.61 10.84 4.96
C LEU A 824 9.63 10.67 6.12
N VAL A 825 8.35 10.98 5.87
CA VAL A 825 7.22 10.75 6.77
C VAL A 825 6.49 9.50 6.26
N GLY A 826 6.51 8.41 7.02
CA GLY A 826 5.81 7.17 6.67
C GLY A 826 4.67 6.89 7.64
N GLY A 827 3.43 6.82 7.15
CA GLY A 827 2.28 6.44 7.98
C GLY A 827 2.38 4.97 8.42
N LEU A 828 2.12 4.73 9.70
CA LEU A 828 2.09 3.41 10.32
C LEU A 828 0.66 2.86 10.33
N THR A 829 0.49 1.55 10.18
CA THR A 829 -0.81 0.90 10.44
C THR A 829 -0.91 0.46 11.91
N PRO A 830 -2.12 0.26 12.47
CA PRO A 830 -2.31 -0.25 13.85
C PRO A 830 -1.69 -1.64 14.12
N THR A 831 -1.25 -2.37 13.09
CA THR A 831 -0.44 -3.58 13.28
C THR A 831 1.04 -3.26 13.44
N GLU A 832 1.56 -2.23 12.76
CA GLU A 832 2.98 -1.87 12.81
C GLU A 832 3.40 -1.13 14.09
N ASP A 833 2.47 -0.57 14.85
CA ASP A 833 2.76 0.00 16.18
C ASP A 833 3.01 -1.10 17.24
N ARG A 834 2.41 -2.29 17.06
CA ARG A 834 2.53 -3.41 18.00
C ARG A 834 3.86 -4.14 17.85
N PHE A 835 4.39 -4.66 18.96
CA PHE A 835 5.67 -5.37 19.02
C PHE A 835 5.51 -6.87 19.35
N GLY A 836 6.33 -7.72 18.73
CA GLY A 836 6.37 -9.15 19.03
C GLY A 836 7.56 -9.86 18.37
N PHE A 837 7.44 -11.16 18.12
CA PHE A 837 8.47 -11.94 17.43
C PHE A 837 8.12 -12.14 15.96
N LEU A 838 8.98 -11.62 15.08
CA LEU A 838 8.85 -11.81 13.64
C LEU A 838 9.55 -13.10 13.23
N GLN A 839 8.81 -14.01 12.61
CA GLN A 839 9.38 -15.18 11.94
C GLN A 839 9.65 -14.83 10.48
N VAL A 840 10.92 -14.90 10.07
CA VAL A 840 11.38 -14.43 8.75
C VAL A 840 12.15 -15.49 7.97
N ARG A 841 12.05 -15.48 6.64
CA ARG A 841 12.85 -16.32 5.74
C ARG A 841 14.10 -15.55 5.29
N ILE A 842 15.19 -15.68 6.04
CA ILE A 842 16.44 -14.93 5.83
C ILE A 842 17.54 -15.77 5.16
N LYS A 843 18.35 -15.11 4.32
CA LYS A 843 19.52 -15.71 3.65
C LYS A 843 20.67 -14.70 3.61
N ARG A 844 21.90 -15.17 3.89
CA ARG A 844 23.13 -14.38 3.70
C ARG A 844 23.23 -13.89 2.25
N HIS A 845 23.55 -12.62 2.05
CA HIS A 845 23.68 -12.05 0.70
C HIS A 845 24.82 -12.71 -0.09
N ARG A 846 24.65 -12.87 -1.42
CA ARG A 846 25.58 -13.56 -2.33
C ARG A 846 27.02 -13.03 -2.30
N TRP A 847 27.21 -11.74 -2.02
CA TRP A 847 28.53 -11.10 -1.97
C TRP A 847 29.03 -10.78 -0.55
N HIS A 848 28.24 -11.04 0.49
CA HIS A 848 28.68 -10.78 1.86
C HIS A 848 29.65 -11.86 2.35
N LYS A 849 30.88 -11.46 2.68
CA LYS A 849 32.01 -12.38 2.90
C LYS A 849 31.87 -13.26 4.16
N ARG A 850 31.21 -12.79 5.22
CA ARG A 850 31.09 -13.50 6.51
C ARG A 850 29.76 -14.24 6.62
N ILE A 851 29.71 -15.33 7.39
CA ILE A 851 28.44 -15.96 7.79
C ILE A 851 27.88 -15.26 9.03
N LEU A 852 26.56 -15.11 9.12
CA LEU A 852 25.91 -14.46 10.26
C LEU A 852 25.71 -15.47 11.39
N LYS A 853 25.84 -15.00 12.64
CA LYS A 853 25.84 -15.82 13.86
C LYS A 853 24.58 -15.54 14.69
N THR A 854 24.02 -16.58 15.32
CA THR A 854 22.85 -16.41 16.19
C THR A 854 23.18 -15.59 17.43
N ASN A 855 22.31 -14.65 17.79
CA ASN A 855 22.48 -13.68 18.89
C ASN A 855 23.64 -12.69 18.70
N ASP A 856 24.17 -12.52 17.48
CA ASP A 856 24.89 -11.29 17.13
C ASP A 856 23.85 -10.25 16.67
N PRO A 857 24.06 -8.96 16.95
CA PRO A 857 23.14 -7.92 16.51
C PRO A 857 23.18 -7.75 14.99
N LEU A 858 22.03 -7.47 14.40
CA LEU A 858 21.84 -7.23 12.98
C LEU A 858 20.87 -6.05 12.82
N ILE A 859 21.19 -5.12 11.91
CA ILE A 859 20.31 -3.99 11.61
C ILE A 859 19.37 -4.43 10.49
N PHE A 860 18.07 -4.27 10.71
CA PHE A 860 17.00 -4.56 9.77
C PHE A 860 16.46 -3.24 9.20
N SER A 861 16.29 -3.19 7.88
CA SER A 861 15.35 -2.25 7.25
C SER A 861 14.12 -3.05 6.85
N LEU A 862 13.01 -2.85 7.57
CA LEU A 862 11.75 -3.58 7.38
C LEU A 862 10.60 -2.57 7.56
N GLY A 863 9.75 -2.47 6.54
CA GLY A 863 8.81 -1.35 6.40
C GLY A 863 9.53 0.00 6.37
N TRP A 864 8.93 1.03 6.95
CA TRP A 864 9.58 2.34 7.13
C TRP A 864 10.78 2.25 8.08
N ARG A 865 10.66 1.46 9.14
CA ARG A 865 11.62 1.48 10.26
C ARG A 865 12.98 0.88 9.93
N ARG A 866 14.00 1.42 10.61
CA ARG A 866 15.37 0.91 10.66
C ARG A 866 15.73 0.64 12.12
N PHE A 867 16.10 -0.60 12.46
CA PHE A 867 16.38 -0.95 13.86
C PHE A 867 17.34 -2.12 13.98
N GLN A 868 18.06 -2.18 15.10
CA GLN A 868 18.91 -3.31 15.47
C GLN A 868 18.13 -4.32 16.31
N SER A 869 18.26 -5.61 15.99
CA SER A 869 17.73 -6.71 16.80
C SER A 869 18.70 -7.91 16.78
N THR A 870 18.53 -8.87 17.69
CA THR A 870 19.41 -10.05 17.81
C THR A 870 18.71 -11.33 17.32
N PRO A 871 18.84 -11.72 16.04
CA PRO A 871 18.13 -12.88 15.50
C PRO A 871 18.68 -14.24 15.98
N ILE A 872 17.74 -15.16 16.21
CA ILE A 872 17.99 -16.60 16.27
C ILE A 872 17.66 -17.22 14.91
N TYR A 873 18.66 -17.80 14.27
CA TYR A 873 18.49 -18.63 13.07
C TYR A 873 18.10 -20.06 13.45
N SER A 874 17.13 -20.61 12.74
CA SER A 874 16.60 -21.97 12.89
C SER A 874 16.31 -22.62 11.54
N LEU A 875 16.08 -23.93 11.55
CA LEU A 875 15.69 -24.71 10.39
C LEU A 875 14.66 -25.77 10.80
N SER A 876 13.58 -25.91 10.04
CA SER A 876 12.55 -26.91 10.27
C SER A 876 13.10 -28.33 10.03
N ASP A 877 13.26 -29.13 11.09
CA ASP A 877 13.82 -30.49 11.02
C ASP A 877 12.75 -31.43 10.44
N SER A 878 12.78 -31.63 9.11
CA SER A 878 11.75 -32.32 8.32
C SER A 878 10.31 -31.82 8.58
N ARG A 879 10.12 -30.49 8.68
CA ARG A 879 8.86 -29.82 9.06
C ARG A 879 8.31 -30.18 10.46
N THR A 880 9.04 -30.91 11.31
CA THR A 880 8.53 -31.36 12.63
C THR A 880 8.83 -30.44 13.82
N ARG A 881 9.80 -29.52 13.72
CA ARG A 881 10.25 -28.60 14.78
C ARG A 881 11.23 -27.58 14.25
N ASN A 882 11.23 -26.36 14.79
CA ASN A 882 12.20 -25.32 14.44
C ASN A 882 13.50 -25.49 15.24
N ARG A 883 14.49 -26.16 14.65
CA ARG A 883 15.77 -26.42 15.29
C ARG A 883 16.70 -25.22 15.21
N MET A 884 17.12 -24.70 16.36
CA MET A 884 18.13 -23.64 16.46
C MET A 884 19.44 -24.03 15.73
N LEU A 885 19.94 -23.14 14.88
CA LEU A 885 21.27 -23.20 14.27
C LEU A 885 22.28 -22.41 15.14
N LYS A 886 23.54 -22.36 14.71
CA LYS A 886 24.57 -21.45 15.29
C LYS A 886 24.93 -20.30 14.33
N TYR A 887 24.72 -20.53 13.04
CA TYR A 887 25.04 -19.63 11.95
C TYR A 887 24.01 -19.79 10.84
N THR A 888 23.85 -18.78 9.99
CA THR A 888 23.17 -18.91 8.70
C THR A 888 23.89 -19.92 7.80
N PRO A 889 23.17 -20.81 7.09
CA PRO A 889 23.75 -21.56 5.98
C PRO A 889 24.31 -20.62 4.89
N GLU A 890 25.40 -21.01 4.22
CA GLU A 890 26.12 -20.12 3.31
C GLU A 890 25.33 -19.69 2.06
N HIS A 891 24.48 -20.57 1.53
CA HIS A 891 23.75 -20.36 0.27
C HIS A 891 22.25 -20.71 0.32
N MET A 892 21.77 -21.24 1.45
CA MET A 892 20.39 -21.70 1.67
C MET A 892 19.63 -20.70 2.56
N HIS A 893 18.32 -20.57 2.36
CA HIS A 893 17.46 -19.83 3.29
C HIS A 893 17.33 -20.57 4.62
N CYS A 894 17.15 -19.83 5.69
CA CYS A 894 16.85 -20.33 7.03
C CYS A 894 15.76 -19.46 7.68
N THR A 895 15.14 -19.96 8.74
CA THR A 895 14.11 -19.22 9.47
C THR A 895 14.80 -18.37 10.54
N GLY A 896 14.81 -17.06 10.40
CA GLY A 896 15.19 -16.14 11.46
C GLY A 896 14.00 -15.87 12.38
N THR A 897 14.28 -15.63 13.65
CA THR A 897 13.31 -15.11 14.62
C THR A 897 13.97 -14.04 15.47
N PHE A 898 13.35 -12.86 15.56
CA PHE A 898 13.85 -11.72 16.32
C PHE A 898 12.67 -10.90 16.88
N TYR A 899 12.96 -9.98 17.81
CA TYR A 899 11.95 -9.11 18.43
C TYR A 899 11.91 -7.74 17.74
N GLY A 900 10.73 -7.20 17.46
CA GLY A 900 10.55 -5.91 16.80
C GLY A 900 9.07 -5.60 16.48
N PRO A 901 8.80 -4.51 15.74
CA PRO A 901 7.47 -4.12 15.31
C PRO A 901 6.87 -5.14 14.33
N LEU A 902 5.59 -5.48 14.51
CA LEU A 902 4.88 -6.48 13.72
C LEU A 902 4.50 -5.95 12.35
N ILE A 903 5.04 -6.55 11.29
CA ILE A 903 4.89 -6.04 9.91
C ILE A 903 4.27 -7.14 9.05
N ALA A 904 3.41 -6.73 8.11
CA ALA A 904 2.59 -7.64 7.30
C ALA A 904 3.40 -8.79 6.67
N PRO A 905 2.92 -10.05 6.71
CA PRO A 905 3.58 -11.17 6.06
C PRO A 905 3.86 -10.94 4.56
N ASN A 906 4.84 -11.66 4.02
CA ASN A 906 5.35 -11.50 2.65
C ASN A 906 6.06 -10.15 2.36
N THR A 907 6.19 -9.23 3.33
CA THR A 907 7.01 -8.00 3.19
C THR A 907 8.50 -8.33 3.09
N GLY A 908 9.19 -7.71 2.13
CA GLY A 908 10.64 -7.87 1.89
C GLY A 908 11.51 -6.96 2.75
N PHE A 909 12.70 -7.43 3.10
CA PHE A 909 13.67 -6.66 3.91
C PHE A 909 15.12 -6.92 3.53
N CYS A 910 15.98 -5.94 3.82
CA CYS A 910 17.43 -6.07 3.79
C CYS A 910 18.03 -5.94 5.21
N CYS A 911 19.24 -6.48 5.40
CA CYS A 911 19.94 -6.44 6.67
C CYS A 911 21.40 -6.03 6.50
N VAL A 912 21.92 -5.23 7.43
CA VAL A 912 23.32 -4.76 7.44
C VAL A 912 23.96 -5.02 8.80
N ASN A 913 25.24 -5.41 8.81
CA ASN A 913 26.00 -5.65 10.05
C ASN A 913 26.57 -4.35 10.66
N SER A 914 26.83 -3.35 9.82
CA SER A 914 27.30 -2.02 10.17
C SER A 914 27.02 -1.07 9.01
N VAL A 915 26.81 0.20 9.33
CA VAL A 915 26.42 1.27 8.38
C VAL A 915 27.66 1.97 7.80
N SER A 916 28.74 2.05 8.58
CA SER A 916 29.94 2.86 8.31
C SER A 916 30.52 2.69 6.90
N ASN A 917 30.81 3.83 6.26
CA ASN A 917 31.47 3.92 4.96
C ASN A 917 32.94 3.39 4.99
N SER A 918 33.56 3.23 6.17
CA SER A 918 34.94 2.76 6.32
C SER A 918 35.15 1.27 5.98
N ASN A 919 34.09 0.50 5.73
CA ASN A 919 34.17 -0.94 5.50
C ASN A 919 34.43 -1.28 4.01
N PRO A 920 35.61 -1.81 3.62
CA PRO A 920 35.98 -2.08 2.22
C PRO A 920 35.30 -3.34 1.62
N GLY A 921 34.12 -3.73 2.10
CA GLY A 921 33.43 -4.94 1.68
C GLY A 921 31.93 -4.87 1.89
N PHE A 922 31.19 -5.45 0.93
CA PHE A 922 29.73 -5.36 0.78
C PHE A 922 28.95 -5.42 2.11
N ARG A 923 28.36 -4.27 2.48
CA ARG A 923 27.72 -3.97 3.78
C ARG A 923 26.42 -4.74 3.98
N ILE A 924 25.62 -4.88 2.92
CA ILE A 924 24.38 -5.66 2.94
C ILE A 924 24.73 -7.13 3.21
N SER A 925 24.29 -7.59 4.36
CA SER A 925 24.75 -8.80 5.02
C SER A 925 23.80 -9.98 4.80
N ALA A 926 22.49 -9.70 4.77
CA ALA A 926 21.44 -10.65 4.41
C ALA A 926 20.25 -9.95 3.76
N THR A 927 19.40 -10.76 3.12
CA THR A 927 18.10 -10.36 2.58
C THR A 927 17.05 -11.40 2.97
N GLY A 928 15.78 -11.00 3.02
CA GLY A 928 14.71 -11.91 3.42
C GLY A 928 13.31 -11.38 3.19
N VAL A 929 12.34 -12.19 3.62
CA VAL A 929 10.90 -11.89 3.55
C VAL A 929 10.24 -12.35 4.86
N VAL A 930 9.28 -11.59 5.39
CA VAL A 930 8.49 -11.98 6.57
C VAL A 930 7.62 -13.19 6.25
N LEU A 931 7.60 -14.19 7.14
CA LEU A 931 6.74 -15.38 7.02
C LEU A 931 5.51 -15.29 7.91
N ASN A 932 5.71 -14.94 9.18
CA ASN A 932 4.64 -14.83 10.17
C ASN A 932 5.03 -13.85 11.29
N VAL A 933 4.02 -13.37 12.02
CA VAL A 933 4.13 -12.55 13.23
C VAL A 933 3.46 -13.29 14.39
N ASP A 934 4.10 -13.32 15.56
CA ASP A 934 3.67 -14.14 16.71
C ASP A 934 4.22 -13.56 18.02
N GLU A 935 3.54 -13.78 19.15
CA GLU A 935 4.04 -13.44 20.49
C GLU A 935 4.85 -14.60 21.12
N GLY A 936 4.61 -15.83 20.67
CA GLY A 936 5.31 -17.04 21.11
C GLY A 936 6.13 -17.65 19.98
N THR A 937 7.30 -18.22 20.25
CA THR A 937 8.02 -19.00 19.23
C THR A 937 8.69 -20.25 19.77
N GLU A 938 8.25 -21.42 19.31
CA GLU A 938 8.83 -22.73 19.65
C GLU A 938 10.16 -23.01 18.91
N ILE A 939 11.24 -22.39 19.38
CA ILE A 939 12.59 -22.71 18.88
C ILE A 939 13.27 -23.71 19.82
N VAL A 940 13.69 -24.86 19.28
CA VAL A 940 14.35 -25.92 20.07
C VAL A 940 15.83 -26.07 19.73
N LYS A 941 16.68 -25.99 20.75
CA LYS A 941 18.12 -26.30 20.68
C LYS A 941 18.34 -27.77 21.00
N LYS A 942 19.08 -28.46 20.14
CA LYS A 942 19.41 -29.89 20.31
C LYS A 942 20.44 -30.07 21.41
N LEU A 943 20.04 -30.70 22.52
CA LEU A 943 20.93 -31.08 23.61
C LEU A 943 21.32 -32.56 23.46
N LYS A 944 22.56 -32.90 23.84
CA LYS A 944 22.99 -34.28 24.00
C LYS A 944 23.49 -34.48 25.42
N LEU A 945 22.85 -35.35 26.17
CA LEU A 945 23.45 -35.90 27.39
C LEU A 945 24.32 -37.09 26.97
N THR A 946 25.59 -37.10 27.38
CA THR A 946 26.59 -38.11 27.00
C THR A 946 27.01 -38.92 28.21
N GLY A 947 27.10 -40.23 28.08
CA GLY A 947 27.59 -41.13 29.11
C GLY A 947 28.42 -42.26 28.52
N TYR A 948 29.09 -42.98 29.41
CA TYR A 948 30.08 -44.00 29.05
C TYR A 948 29.69 -45.34 29.69
N PRO A 949 29.91 -46.49 29.03
CA PRO A 949 29.71 -47.78 29.65
C PRO A 949 30.65 -47.97 30.85
N TYR A 950 30.12 -48.56 31.92
CA TYR A 950 30.85 -49.00 33.10
C TYR A 950 30.94 -50.53 33.19
N LYS A 951 29.87 -51.24 32.81
CA LYS A 951 29.84 -52.72 32.75
C LYS A 951 28.93 -53.17 31.62
N ILE A 952 29.38 -54.12 30.80
CA ILE A 952 28.68 -54.55 29.58
C ILE A 952 28.47 -56.07 29.62
N PHE A 953 27.24 -56.52 29.39
CA PHE A 953 26.85 -57.94 29.35
C PHE A 953 26.72 -58.41 27.89
N LYS A 954 25.56 -58.97 27.49
CA LYS A 954 25.22 -59.24 26.08
C LYS A 954 24.47 -58.03 25.50
N ASN A 955 23.20 -57.88 25.86
CA ASN A 955 22.33 -56.77 25.43
C ASN A 955 22.12 -55.69 26.49
N THR A 956 22.58 -55.90 27.73
CA THR A 956 22.48 -54.91 28.81
C THR A 956 23.84 -54.27 29.12
N ALA A 957 23.81 -53.02 29.55
CA ALA A 957 24.97 -52.33 30.10
C ALA A 957 24.58 -51.39 31.25
N PHE A 958 25.52 -51.15 32.16
CA PHE A 958 25.46 -50.07 33.13
C PHE A 958 26.23 -48.87 32.58
N ILE A 959 25.59 -47.70 32.55
CA ILE A 959 26.15 -46.46 32.00
C ILE A 959 26.43 -45.48 33.14
N LYS A 960 27.53 -44.72 33.03
CA LYS A 960 27.98 -43.71 34.00
C LYS A 960 28.14 -42.32 33.37
N GLY A 961 28.05 -41.28 34.19
CA GLY A 961 28.45 -39.91 33.82
C GLY A 961 27.51 -39.18 32.84
N MET A 962 26.28 -39.66 32.66
CA MET A 962 25.23 -38.94 31.90
C MET A 962 24.32 -38.10 32.80
N PHE A 963 24.20 -38.51 34.07
CA PHE A 963 23.33 -37.95 35.11
C PHE A 963 24.10 -37.88 36.43
N SER A 964 23.67 -36.99 37.32
CA SER A 964 24.26 -36.81 38.65
C SER A 964 23.62 -37.72 39.72
N SER A 965 22.31 -37.94 39.61
CA SER A 965 21.48 -38.51 40.69
C SER A 965 20.52 -39.59 40.19
N ALA A 966 20.03 -40.44 41.10
CA ALA A 966 18.98 -41.41 40.78
C ALA A 966 17.64 -40.75 40.37
N LEU A 967 17.36 -39.54 40.88
CA LEU A 967 16.14 -38.76 40.54
C LEU A 967 16.16 -38.28 39.08
N GLU A 968 17.31 -37.80 38.59
CA GLU A 968 17.48 -37.48 37.17
C GLU A 968 17.25 -38.73 36.30
N VAL A 969 17.82 -39.88 36.68
CA VAL A 969 17.62 -41.13 35.93
C VAL A 969 16.15 -41.53 35.89
N ALA A 970 15.43 -41.42 37.01
CA ALA A 970 14.00 -41.73 37.07
C ALA A 970 13.17 -40.85 36.12
N LYS A 971 13.49 -39.55 36.05
CA LYS A 971 12.87 -38.59 35.09
C LYS A 971 13.14 -38.94 33.62
N PHE A 972 14.19 -39.71 33.33
CA PHE A 972 14.52 -40.22 32.00
C PHE A 972 14.36 -41.75 31.86
N GLU A 973 13.63 -42.40 32.76
CA GLU A 973 13.35 -43.83 32.63
C GLU A 973 12.49 -44.11 31.39
N GLY A 974 12.75 -45.23 30.69
CA GLY A 974 12.13 -45.51 29.40
C GLY A 974 12.66 -44.68 28.22
N ALA A 975 13.51 -43.67 28.43
CA ALA A 975 13.99 -42.81 27.36
C ALA A 975 14.88 -43.53 26.33
N GLY A 976 14.72 -43.16 25.06
CA GLY A 976 15.49 -43.69 23.93
C GLY A 976 16.91 -43.11 23.83
N ILE A 977 17.91 -43.98 23.84
CA ILE A 977 19.35 -43.65 23.78
C ILE A 977 20.00 -44.32 22.56
N ARG A 978 21.18 -43.82 22.15
CA ARG A 978 21.93 -44.39 21.02
C ARG A 978 23.44 -44.32 21.27
N THR A 979 24.19 -45.30 20.78
CA THR A 979 25.67 -45.21 20.75
C THR A 979 26.17 -44.43 19.54
N VAL A 980 27.42 -43.97 19.57
CA VAL A 980 28.12 -43.43 18.39
C VAL A 980 28.26 -44.49 17.29
N SER A 981 28.41 -45.78 17.64
CA SER A 981 28.35 -46.90 16.70
C SER A 981 26.96 -47.17 16.10
N GLY A 982 25.92 -46.41 16.51
CA GLY A 982 24.60 -46.41 15.89
C GLY A 982 23.59 -47.40 16.49
N ILE A 983 23.99 -48.21 17.48
CA ILE A 983 23.13 -49.15 18.20
C ILE A 983 22.11 -48.38 19.03
N ARG A 984 20.81 -48.70 18.92
CA ARG A 984 19.73 -48.11 19.72
C ARG A 984 19.61 -48.83 21.07
N GLY A 985 19.07 -48.13 22.05
CA GLY A 985 18.76 -48.69 23.36
C GLY A 985 17.76 -47.85 24.14
N GLN A 986 17.47 -48.30 25.36
CA GLN A 986 16.51 -47.69 26.27
C GLN A 986 17.07 -47.67 27.70
N ILE A 987 16.82 -46.58 28.44
CA ILE A 987 17.03 -46.51 29.89
C ILE A 987 15.98 -47.39 30.57
N LYS A 988 16.39 -48.25 31.52
CA LYS A 988 15.52 -49.27 32.13
C LYS A 988 15.37 -49.23 33.65
N ARG A 989 16.32 -48.65 34.38
CA ARG A 989 16.23 -48.28 35.82
C ARG A 989 17.50 -47.56 36.28
N ALA A 990 17.40 -46.70 37.29
CA ALA A 990 18.55 -46.29 38.11
C ALA A 990 19.23 -47.50 38.78
N LEU A 991 20.54 -47.40 39.03
CA LEU A 991 21.22 -48.21 40.03
C LEU A 991 21.05 -47.54 41.40
N SER A 992 21.02 -48.34 42.47
CA SER A 992 20.95 -47.83 43.85
C SER A 992 22.30 -47.37 44.39
N LYS A 993 23.42 -47.92 43.88
CA LYS A 993 24.80 -47.44 44.07
C LYS A 993 25.63 -47.82 42.82
N PRO A 994 26.51 -46.96 42.29
CA PRO A 994 26.66 -45.53 42.59
C PRO A 994 25.50 -44.70 42.02
N ASP A 995 25.30 -43.49 42.56
CA ASP A 995 24.31 -42.54 42.05
C ASP A 995 24.60 -42.03 40.64
N GLY A 996 23.55 -41.62 39.92
CA GLY A 996 23.61 -41.19 38.52
C GLY A 996 23.91 -42.31 37.51
N PHE A 997 24.25 -43.52 37.97
CA PHE A 997 24.44 -44.69 37.11
C PHE A 997 23.10 -45.36 36.81
N PHE A 998 22.96 -45.93 35.61
CA PHE A 998 21.70 -46.56 35.20
C PHE A 998 21.91 -47.82 34.37
N ARG A 999 20.93 -48.73 34.44
CA ARG A 999 20.83 -49.92 33.60
C ARG A 999 20.13 -49.56 32.29
N ALA A 1000 20.76 -49.92 31.18
CA ALA A 1000 20.22 -49.80 29.84
C ALA A 1000 20.16 -51.14 29.11
N THR A 1001 19.22 -51.26 28.18
CA THR A 1001 19.10 -52.36 27.20
C THR A 1001 19.37 -51.84 25.79
N PHE A 1002 20.15 -52.57 25.00
CA PHE A 1002 20.56 -52.24 23.63
C PHE A 1002 20.23 -53.39 22.66
N GLU A 1003 20.13 -53.08 21.36
CA GLU A 1003 19.86 -54.06 20.29
C GLU A 1003 20.97 -55.13 20.18
N ASP A 1004 22.23 -54.72 20.35
CA ASP A 1004 23.41 -55.60 20.31
C ASP A 1004 24.47 -55.11 21.32
N LYS A 1005 25.54 -55.89 21.50
CA LYS A 1005 26.61 -55.64 22.46
C LYS A 1005 27.47 -54.44 22.08
N ILE A 1006 27.27 -53.35 22.80
CA ILE A 1006 28.11 -52.14 22.77
C ILE A 1006 29.57 -52.45 23.19
N LEU A 1007 30.52 -51.60 22.79
CA LEU A 1007 31.92 -51.70 23.18
C LEU A 1007 32.25 -50.77 24.36
N MET A 1008 33.31 -51.09 25.11
CA MET A 1008 33.75 -50.26 26.24
C MET A 1008 34.27 -48.87 25.81
N SER A 1009 34.56 -48.70 24.51
CA SER A 1009 34.93 -47.45 23.86
C SER A 1009 33.76 -46.68 23.23
N ASP A 1010 32.53 -47.20 23.28
CA ASP A 1010 31.35 -46.48 22.78
C ASP A 1010 31.00 -45.30 23.71
N ILE A 1011 30.63 -44.18 23.10
CA ILE A 1011 29.94 -43.09 23.81
C ILE A 1011 28.44 -43.29 23.59
N VAL A 1012 27.68 -43.34 24.68
CA VAL A 1012 26.22 -43.41 24.70
C VAL A 1012 25.69 -41.99 24.78
N PHE A 1013 24.65 -41.65 24.03
CA PHE A 1013 23.99 -40.35 24.15
C PHE A 1013 22.46 -40.42 24.09
N LEU A 1014 21.82 -39.57 24.89
CA LEU A 1014 20.40 -39.24 24.82
C LEU A 1014 20.24 -37.97 23.97
N ARG A 1015 19.31 -37.95 23.01
CA ARG A 1015 18.99 -36.76 22.21
C ARG A 1015 17.80 -36.03 22.83
N ALA A 1016 18.08 -34.99 23.60
CA ALA A 1016 17.08 -34.09 24.15
C ALA A 1016 16.89 -32.85 23.27
N TRP A 1017 15.80 -32.13 23.51
CA TRP A 1017 15.49 -30.85 22.89
C TRP A 1017 15.17 -29.87 24.01
N TYR A 1018 15.80 -28.70 23.99
CA TYR A 1018 15.64 -27.66 25.01
C TYR A 1018 15.06 -26.41 24.33
N PRO A 1019 13.91 -25.87 24.79
CA PRO A 1019 13.33 -24.66 24.22
C PRO A 1019 14.23 -23.46 24.50
N VAL A 1020 14.40 -22.57 23.51
CA VAL A 1020 15.23 -21.37 23.61
C VAL A 1020 14.39 -20.17 23.17
N LYS A 1021 13.97 -19.36 24.14
CA LYS A 1021 13.31 -18.07 23.86
C LYS A 1021 14.30 -17.10 23.18
N PRO A 1022 13.90 -16.36 22.15
CA PRO A 1022 14.67 -15.22 21.64
C PRO A 1022 14.82 -14.12 22.71
N ARG A 1023 15.76 -13.20 22.51
CA ARG A 1023 15.88 -12.00 23.36
C ARG A 1023 14.92 -10.93 22.85
N LYS A 1024 14.17 -10.31 23.78
CA LYS A 1024 13.50 -9.02 23.53
C LYS A 1024 14.58 -7.94 23.52
N PHE A 1025 15.12 -7.64 22.34
CA PHE A 1025 16.06 -6.55 22.11
C PHE A 1025 15.67 -5.84 20.81
N TYR A 1026 15.52 -4.52 20.92
CA TYR A 1026 15.18 -3.60 19.85
C TYR A 1026 15.92 -2.29 20.15
N ASN A 1027 16.51 -1.69 19.13
CA ASN A 1027 17.18 -0.39 19.21
C ASN A 1027 16.90 0.35 17.88
N PRO A 1028 16.04 1.37 17.85
CA PRO A 1028 15.74 2.12 16.63
C PRO A 1028 16.98 2.87 16.16
N MET A 1029 17.15 3.04 14.85
CA MET A 1029 18.32 3.72 14.29
C MET A 1029 18.07 5.24 14.17
N THR A 1030 18.39 5.96 15.25
CA THR A 1030 18.17 7.41 15.41
C THR A 1030 19.29 8.26 14.78
N ASN A 1031 19.50 8.10 13.46
CA ASN A 1031 20.62 8.73 12.73
C ASN A 1031 20.48 10.25 12.52
N LEU A 1032 19.36 10.88 12.92
CA LEU A 1032 19.11 12.32 12.76
C LEU A 1032 19.10 13.06 14.11
N LEU A 1033 19.45 12.38 15.22
CA LEU A 1033 19.33 12.88 16.60
C LEU A 1033 20.67 12.93 17.35
N GLY A 1034 21.75 13.40 16.73
CA GLY A 1034 23.00 13.62 17.47
C GLY A 1034 24.28 13.73 16.64
N GLU A 1035 25.18 14.58 17.14
CA GLU A 1035 26.47 14.96 16.55
C GLU A 1035 27.43 13.78 16.32
N ASP A 1036 27.62 12.92 17.33
CA ASP A 1036 28.45 11.71 17.29
C ASP A 1036 27.75 10.52 16.58
N GLY A 1037 26.47 10.68 16.22
CA GLY A 1037 25.65 9.69 15.53
C GLY A 1037 25.21 8.47 16.38
N TRP A 1038 24.40 7.60 15.76
CA TRP A 1038 23.73 6.50 16.46
C TRP A 1038 24.67 5.34 16.88
N ARG A 1039 24.74 5.08 18.20
CA ARG A 1039 25.63 4.08 18.79
C ARG A 1039 25.10 2.64 18.71
N SER A 1040 25.42 1.95 17.61
CA SER A 1040 25.05 0.54 17.40
C SER A 1040 25.70 -0.45 18.39
N MET A 1041 25.01 -1.55 18.70
CA MET A 1041 25.57 -2.71 19.42
C MET A 1041 26.63 -3.41 18.57
N ARG A 1042 27.83 -3.58 19.12
CA ARG A 1042 29.00 -4.21 18.46
C ARG A 1042 28.82 -5.73 18.25
N LEU A 1043 29.41 -6.26 17.17
CA LEU A 1043 29.43 -7.70 16.88
C LEU A 1043 30.30 -8.47 17.88
N THR A 1044 30.01 -9.76 18.12
CA THR A 1044 30.77 -10.58 19.10
C THR A 1044 32.22 -10.91 18.69
N GLY A 1045 32.64 -10.49 17.49
CA GLY A 1045 34.04 -10.49 17.06
C GLY A 1045 34.78 -9.16 17.26
N GLN A 1046 34.06 -8.03 17.32
CA GLN A 1046 34.61 -6.70 17.60
C GLN A 1046 34.88 -6.55 19.10
N VAL A 1047 33.85 -6.79 19.93
CA VAL A 1047 33.93 -6.81 21.39
C VAL A 1047 35.13 -7.64 21.89
N ARG A 1048 35.34 -8.84 21.31
CA ARG A 1048 36.48 -9.70 21.64
C ARG A 1048 37.85 -9.18 21.20
N ALA A 1049 37.92 -8.41 20.13
CA ALA A 1049 39.19 -7.81 19.69
C ALA A 1049 39.55 -6.63 20.60
N GLU A 1050 38.55 -5.84 20.99
CA GLU A 1050 38.66 -4.70 21.89
C GLU A 1050 38.99 -5.13 23.34
N GLU A 1051 38.34 -6.18 23.84
CA GLU A 1051 38.60 -6.80 25.16
C GLU A 1051 39.82 -7.76 25.17
N GLY A 1052 40.45 -8.02 24.02
CA GLY A 1052 41.56 -8.99 23.89
C GLY A 1052 41.19 -10.47 24.08
N ILE A 1053 39.89 -10.81 24.20
CA ILE A 1053 39.41 -12.15 24.54
C ILE A 1053 39.46 -13.11 23.33
N GLN A 1054 40.31 -14.14 23.43
CA GLN A 1054 40.45 -15.16 22.39
C GLN A 1054 39.15 -15.97 22.14
N THR A 1055 38.95 -16.43 20.90
CA THR A 1055 37.77 -17.23 20.55
C THR A 1055 37.78 -18.62 21.22
N PRO A 1056 36.69 -19.03 21.90
CA PRO A 1056 36.69 -20.29 22.67
C PRO A 1056 36.65 -21.52 21.77
N LEU A 1057 37.73 -22.31 21.80
CA LEU A 1057 37.94 -23.50 20.97
C LEU A 1057 38.21 -24.75 21.83
N LEU A 1058 37.18 -25.56 22.07
CA LEU A 1058 37.30 -26.82 22.81
C LEU A 1058 38.17 -27.83 22.05
N LYS A 1059 39.29 -28.27 22.67
CA LYS A 1059 40.29 -29.16 22.07
C LYS A 1059 39.71 -30.46 21.50
N ASP A 1060 38.68 -31.02 22.14
CA ASP A 1060 38.03 -32.27 21.73
C ASP A 1060 36.94 -32.08 20.67
N SER A 1061 36.48 -30.84 20.44
CA SER A 1061 35.57 -30.52 19.33
C SER A 1061 36.31 -30.28 18.00
N LYS A 1062 37.64 -30.14 18.02
CA LYS A 1062 38.45 -29.96 16.81
C LYS A 1062 38.58 -31.29 16.06
N TYR A 1063 38.06 -31.36 14.84
CA TYR A 1063 38.19 -32.53 13.97
C TYR A 1063 39.67 -32.88 13.73
N LYS A 1064 39.96 -34.19 13.71
CA LYS A 1064 41.29 -34.78 13.46
C LYS A 1064 41.14 -35.86 12.39
N LYS A 1065 42.18 -36.11 11.59
CA LYS A 1065 42.23 -37.25 10.67
C LYS A 1065 42.24 -38.54 11.50
N ILE A 1066 41.27 -39.44 11.26
CA ILE A 1066 41.15 -40.71 11.99
C ILE A 1066 41.73 -41.83 11.14
N GLU A 1067 42.84 -42.42 11.59
CA GLU A 1067 43.46 -43.56 10.92
C GLU A 1067 42.96 -44.86 11.57
N ARG A 1068 42.28 -45.70 10.78
CA ARG A 1068 41.62 -46.92 11.27
C ARG A 1068 42.48 -48.14 10.93
N GLN A 1069 42.92 -48.87 11.96
CA GLN A 1069 43.60 -50.16 11.80
C GLN A 1069 42.65 -51.22 11.21
N THR A 1070 43.19 -52.19 10.47
CA THR A 1070 42.43 -53.33 9.93
C THR A 1070 41.96 -54.24 11.07
N ARG A 1071 40.65 -54.27 11.32
CA ARG A 1071 40.08 -55.07 12.42
C ARG A 1071 40.00 -56.55 12.03
N HIS A 1072 41.03 -57.31 12.40
CA HIS A 1072 40.97 -58.76 12.39
C HIS A 1072 40.10 -59.27 13.55
N PHE A 1073 39.20 -60.20 13.28
CA PHE A 1073 38.34 -60.83 14.28
C PHE A 1073 38.92 -62.17 14.73
N ASN A 1074 38.65 -62.58 15.97
CA ASN A 1074 39.06 -63.89 16.47
C ASN A 1074 38.35 -65.02 15.70
N PRO A 1075 39.02 -66.16 15.46
CA PRO A 1075 38.41 -67.31 14.79
C PRO A 1075 37.25 -67.91 15.62
N LEU A 1076 36.30 -68.55 14.94
CA LEU A 1076 35.13 -69.18 15.56
C LEU A 1076 35.55 -70.27 16.55
N ARG A 1077 35.25 -70.07 17.84
CA ARG A 1077 35.53 -71.02 18.91
C ARG A 1077 34.26 -71.82 19.26
N VAL A 1078 34.07 -72.96 18.59
CA VAL A 1078 32.97 -73.89 18.90
C VAL A 1078 33.14 -74.49 20.31
N PRO A 1079 32.10 -74.57 21.14
CA PRO A 1079 32.16 -75.23 22.45
C PRO A 1079 32.48 -76.72 22.33
N LYS A 1080 33.29 -77.27 23.24
CA LYS A 1080 33.69 -78.70 23.21
C LYS A 1080 32.51 -79.68 23.21
N ALA A 1081 31.45 -79.38 23.96
CA ALA A 1081 30.23 -80.20 24.00
C ALA A 1081 29.55 -80.26 22.61
N VAL A 1082 29.44 -79.13 21.93
CA VAL A 1082 28.93 -79.06 20.55
C VAL A 1082 29.86 -79.82 19.60
N GLN A 1083 31.18 -79.62 19.70
CA GLN A 1083 32.15 -80.33 18.85
C GLN A 1083 32.09 -81.86 18.99
N ALA A 1084 31.74 -82.37 20.17
CA ALA A 1084 31.52 -83.80 20.40
C ALA A 1084 30.16 -84.30 19.88
N GLY A 1085 29.11 -83.47 19.94
CA GLY A 1085 27.76 -83.79 19.43
C GLY A 1085 27.52 -83.51 17.94
N LEU A 1086 28.53 -83.04 17.19
CA LEU A 1086 28.41 -82.83 15.75
C LEU A 1086 28.35 -84.18 14.99
N PRO A 1087 27.40 -84.38 14.04
CA PRO A 1087 27.40 -85.53 13.15
C PRO A 1087 28.74 -85.68 12.41
N PHE A 1088 29.20 -86.91 12.22
CA PHE A 1088 30.54 -87.26 11.74
C PHE A 1088 31.03 -86.42 10.54
N LYS A 1089 30.19 -86.27 9.49
CA LYS A 1089 30.49 -85.47 8.27
C LYS A 1089 30.74 -83.98 8.52
N SER A 1090 30.31 -83.45 9.67
CA SER A 1090 30.45 -82.05 10.09
C SER A 1090 31.49 -81.83 11.19
N GLN A 1091 32.17 -82.89 11.65
CA GLN A 1091 33.08 -82.81 12.78
C GLN A 1091 34.36 -82.01 12.43
N ILE A 1092 34.76 -81.11 13.32
CA ILE A 1092 35.89 -80.21 13.06
C ILE A 1092 37.22 -80.95 13.30
N HIS A 1093 37.88 -81.36 12.22
CA HIS A 1093 39.19 -82.05 12.21
C HIS A 1093 40.38 -81.14 12.56
N ALA A 1094 40.36 -80.52 13.75
CA ALA A 1094 41.45 -79.71 14.25
C ALA A 1094 42.57 -80.58 14.88
N MET A 1095 43.65 -80.82 14.13
CA MET A 1095 44.83 -81.52 14.67
C MET A 1095 45.49 -80.70 15.79
N LYS A 1096 45.92 -81.40 16.86
CA LYS A 1096 46.72 -80.80 17.94
C LYS A 1096 48.17 -80.62 17.47
N PRO A 1097 48.86 -79.51 17.77
CA PRO A 1097 50.28 -79.35 17.44
C PRO A 1097 51.12 -80.40 18.18
N GLN A 1098 52.08 -81.00 17.47
CA GLN A 1098 52.98 -82.00 18.04
C GLN A 1098 53.96 -81.33 19.03
N LYS A 1099 53.93 -81.76 20.29
CA LYS A 1099 54.80 -81.23 21.36
C LYS A 1099 56.17 -81.89 21.46
N LYS A 1100 56.35 -83.09 20.91
CA LYS A 1100 57.63 -83.83 20.91
C LYS A 1100 58.20 -83.82 19.48
N PRO A 1101 59.46 -83.41 19.26
CA PRO A 1101 60.07 -83.42 17.94
C PRO A 1101 60.26 -84.87 17.46
N THR A 1102 59.76 -85.18 16.26
CA THR A 1102 59.84 -86.51 15.66
C THR A 1102 61.26 -86.84 15.22
N TYR A 1103 61.57 -88.13 15.00
CA TYR A 1103 62.87 -88.54 14.45
C TYR A 1103 63.16 -87.85 13.10
N MET A 1104 62.16 -87.72 12.23
CA MET A 1104 62.29 -87.02 10.94
C MET A 1104 62.58 -85.52 11.09
N GLN A 1105 62.04 -84.86 12.12
CA GLN A 1105 62.36 -83.46 12.44
C GLN A 1105 63.78 -83.32 13.01
N LYS A 1106 64.24 -84.29 13.82
CA LYS A 1106 65.64 -84.32 14.32
C LYS A 1106 66.67 -84.65 13.24
N ARG A 1107 66.29 -85.43 12.22
CA ARG A 1107 67.11 -85.83 11.07
C ARG A 1107 67.14 -84.77 9.95
N ALA A 1108 66.31 -83.74 10.03
CA ALA A 1108 66.25 -82.69 9.00
C ALA A 1108 67.56 -81.90 8.94
N VAL A 1109 68.17 -81.81 7.76
CA VAL A 1109 69.45 -81.12 7.54
C VAL A 1109 69.26 -79.60 7.69
N VAL A 1110 70.17 -78.97 8.44
CA VAL A 1110 70.19 -77.50 8.60
C VAL A 1110 70.75 -76.86 7.34
N LEU A 1111 69.98 -75.95 6.75
CA LEU A 1111 70.25 -75.38 5.43
C LEU A 1111 71.34 -74.29 5.48
N GLY A 1112 72.29 -74.36 4.56
CA GLY A 1112 73.42 -73.44 4.44
C GLY A 1112 73.06 -72.02 4.00
N GLY A 1113 74.06 -71.13 4.03
CA GLY A 1113 73.87 -69.67 3.89
C GLY A 1113 73.18 -69.22 2.60
N GLU A 1114 73.53 -69.82 1.46
CA GLU A 1114 72.96 -69.44 0.15
C GLU A 1114 71.54 -69.99 -0.05
N GLU A 1115 71.32 -71.28 0.23
CA GLU A 1115 70.01 -71.92 0.20
C GLU A 1115 68.99 -71.24 1.14
N ARG A 1116 69.45 -70.74 2.29
CA ARG A 1116 68.64 -69.99 3.24
C ARG A 1116 68.26 -68.60 2.67
N LYS A 1117 69.21 -67.89 2.06
CA LYS A 1117 68.94 -66.62 1.36
C LYS A 1117 67.97 -66.82 0.18
N ALA A 1118 68.14 -67.88 -0.59
CA ALA A 1118 67.26 -68.22 -1.71
C ALA A 1118 65.83 -68.53 -1.27
N ARG A 1119 65.62 -69.30 -0.19
CA ARG A 1119 64.29 -69.56 0.37
C ARG A 1119 63.64 -68.30 0.95
N ASP A 1120 64.39 -67.46 1.67
CA ASP A 1120 63.89 -66.17 2.19
C ASP A 1120 63.48 -65.21 1.06
N LEU A 1121 64.29 -65.08 0.01
CA LEU A 1121 63.95 -64.31 -1.18
C LEU A 1121 62.68 -64.85 -1.87
N LEU A 1122 62.58 -66.17 -2.05
CA LEU A 1122 61.43 -66.82 -2.66
C LEU A 1122 60.16 -66.64 -1.81
N GLN A 1123 60.26 -66.72 -0.48
CA GLN A 1123 59.15 -66.46 0.45
C GLN A 1123 58.69 -65.00 0.37
N LYS A 1124 59.62 -64.03 0.31
CA LYS A 1124 59.32 -62.60 0.12
C LYS A 1124 58.63 -62.34 -1.23
N LEU A 1125 59.12 -62.95 -2.31
CA LEU A 1125 58.50 -62.86 -3.64
C LEU A 1125 57.09 -63.47 -3.67
N GLN A 1126 56.87 -64.60 -2.98
CA GLN A 1126 55.54 -65.20 -2.85
C GLN A 1126 54.59 -64.32 -2.03
N ALA A 1127 55.03 -63.76 -0.90
CA ALA A 1127 54.21 -62.84 -0.09
C ALA A 1127 53.80 -61.59 -0.90
N MET A 1128 54.76 -60.95 -1.56
CA MET A 1128 54.51 -59.80 -2.44
C MET A 1128 53.59 -60.15 -3.62
N ARG A 1129 53.73 -61.35 -4.21
CA ARG A 1129 52.83 -61.85 -5.26
C ARG A 1129 51.41 -62.03 -4.75
N ASN A 1130 51.24 -62.65 -3.58
CA ASN A 1130 49.93 -62.90 -2.98
C ASN A 1130 49.24 -61.57 -2.66
N GLU A 1131 49.90 -60.66 -1.92
CA GLU A 1131 49.35 -59.35 -1.58
C GLU A 1131 48.97 -58.53 -2.83
N LYS A 1132 49.80 -58.57 -3.89
CA LYS A 1132 49.53 -57.92 -5.19
C LYS A 1132 48.35 -58.55 -5.94
N VAL A 1133 48.10 -59.85 -5.77
CA VAL A 1133 46.94 -60.55 -6.33
C VAL A 1133 45.68 -60.24 -5.52
N GLU A 1134 45.75 -60.15 -4.19
CA GLU A 1134 44.60 -59.83 -3.35
C GLU A 1134 44.16 -58.37 -3.52
N LYS A 1135 45.09 -57.40 -3.46
CA LYS A 1135 44.81 -55.99 -3.79
C LYS A 1135 44.27 -55.80 -5.22
N ARG A 1136 44.60 -56.70 -6.16
CA ARG A 1136 44.03 -56.73 -7.52
C ARG A 1136 42.63 -57.34 -7.55
N ARG A 1137 42.38 -58.40 -6.77
CA ARG A 1137 41.06 -59.06 -6.60
C ARG A 1137 40.06 -58.09 -6.00
N GLU A 1138 40.42 -57.41 -4.92
CA GLU A 1138 39.63 -56.38 -4.24
C GLU A 1138 39.26 -55.24 -5.19
N LYS A 1139 40.24 -54.61 -5.84
CA LYS A 1139 40.00 -53.55 -6.83
C LYS A 1139 39.17 -53.99 -8.04
N LYS A 1140 39.21 -55.28 -8.42
CA LYS A 1140 38.33 -55.85 -9.46
C LYS A 1140 36.91 -56.06 -8.93
N GLU A 1141 36.75 -56.43 -7.66
CA GLU A 1141 35.45 -56.59 -7.00
C GLU A 1141 34.76 -55.25 -6.74
N GLU A 1142 35.49 -54.22 -6.32
CA GLU A 1142 35.01 -52.83 -6.21
C GLU A 1142 34.44 -52.35 -7.55
N LYS A 1143 35.22 -52.46 -8.63
CA LYS A 1143 34.76 -52.15 -10.00
C LYS A 1143 33.54 -53.00 -10.40
N ARG A 1144 33.48 -54.28 -10.02
CA ARG A 1144 32.32 -55.16 -10.27
C ARG A 1144 31.10 -54.84 -9.39
N LYS A 1145 31.26 -54.17 -8.24
CA LYS A 1145 30.14 -53.65 -7.43
C LYS A 1145 29.53 -52.42 -8.09
N VAL A 1146 30.35 -51.44 -8.48
CA VAL A 1146 29.90 -50.24 -9.21
C VAL A 1146 29.24 -50.63 -10.55
N TYR A 1147 29.85 -51.54 -11.31
CA TYR A 1147 29.26 -52.03 -12.55
C TYR A 1147 27.91 -52.74 -12.34
N ARG A 1148 27.78 -53.59 -11.31
CA ARG A 1148 26.50 -54.26 -11.01
C ARG A 1148 25.41 -53.27 -10.59
N ALA A 1149 25.73 -52.22 -9.85
CA ALA A 1149 24.78 -51.16 -9.51
C ALA A 1149 24.25 -50.47 -10.78
N LYS A 1150 25.14 -50.05 -11.69
CA LYS A 1150 24.73 -49.44 -12.97
C LYS A 1150 23.97 -50.40 -13.89
N VAL A 1151 24.26 -51.70 -13.85
CA VAL A 1151 23.48 -52.71 -14.59
C VAL A 1151 22.08 -52.87 -14.00
N ALA A 1152 21.91 -52.83 -12.67
CA ALA A 1152 20.60 -52.86 -12.03
C ALA A 1152 19.77 -51.60 -12.38
N GLU A 1153 20.37 -50.41 -12.28
CA GLU A 1153 19.77 -49.13 -12.68
C GLU A 1153 19.32 -49.14 -14.16
N ASN A 1154 20.15 -49.65 -15.06
CA ASN A 1154 19.80 -49.81 -16.48
C ASN A 1154 18.67 -50.84 -16.71
N LEU A 1155 18.61 -51.91 -15.91
CA LEU A 1155 17.54 -52.91 -15.99
C LEU A 1155 16.22 -52.35 -15.47
N GLU A 1156 16.23 -51.57 -14.39
CA GLU A 1156 15.06 -50.87 -13.85
C GLU A 1156 14.50 -49.84 -14.86
N MET A 1157 15.38 -49.03 -15.48
CA MET A 1157 15.00 -48.15 -16.58
C MET A 1157 14.42 -48.91 -17.79
N LYS A 1158 14.98 -50.10 -18.12
CA LYS A 1158 14.45 -50.94 -19.20
C LYS A 1158 13.08 -51.50 -18.85
N GLU A 1159 12.89 -52.01 -17.64
CA GLU A 1159 11.63 -52.57 -17.16
C GLU A 1159 10.53 -51.49 -17.10
N ALA A 1160 10.87 -50.27 -16.65
CA ALA A 1160 9.97 -49.12 -16.69
C ALA A 1160 9.57 -48.75 -18.13
N ARG A 1161 10.50 -48.81 -19.08
CA ARG A 1161 10.23 -48.61 -20.51
C ARG A 1161 9.32 -49.71 -21.07
N GLU A 1162 9.62 -50.99 -20.80
CA GLU A 1162 8.82 -52.14 -21.26
C GLU A 1162 7.41 -52.09 -20.67
N LYS A 1163 7.25 -51.68 -19.40
CA LYS A 1163 5.95 -51.42 -18.76
C LYS A 1163 5.18 -50.27 -19.45
N ARG A 1164 5.85 -49.21 -19.90
CA ARG A 1164 5.21 -48.12 -20.65
C ARG A 1164 4.81 -48.56 -22.05
N GLU A 1165 5.71 -49.18 -22.81
CA GLU A 1165 5.47 -49.65 -24.16
C GLU A 1165 4.38 -50.73 -24.19
N GLY A 1166 4.35 -51.63 -23.19
CA GLY A 1166 3.25 -52.56 -22.95
C GLY A 1166 1.92 -51.87 -22.64
N LYS A 1167 1.89 -50.85 -21.76
CA LYS A 1167 0.68 -50.05 -21.49
C LYS A 1167 0.20 -49.29 -22.73
N GLU A 1168 1.09 -48.74 -23.53
CA GLU A 1168 0.74 -48.09 -24.81
C GLU A 1168 0.21 -49.09 -25.84
N PHE A 1169 0.82 -50.27 -25.94
CA PHE A 1169 0.35 -51.36 -26.79
C PHE A 1169 -1.06 -51.78 -26.39
N TRP A 1170 -1.29 -52.12 -25.11
CA TRP A 1170 -2.62 -52.50 -24.61
C TRP A 1170 -3.65 -51.36 -24.69
N LYS A 1171 -3.23 -50.08 -24.61
CA LYS A 1171 -4.12 -48.93 -24.84
C LYS A 1171 -4.51 -48.76 -26.31
N LYS A 1172 -3.59 -49.03 -27.25
CA LYS A 1172 -3.85 -49.03 -28.70
C LYS A 1172 -4.72 -50.23 -29.09
N GLU A 1173 -4.37 -51.42 -28.62
CA GLU A 1173 -5.08 -52.68 -28.86
C GLU A 1173 -6.47 -52.69 -28.21
N GLY A 1174 -6.62 -52.13 -27.00
CA GLY A 1174 -7.92 -51.97 -26.33
C GLY A 1174 -8.83 -50.96 -27.03
N ARG A 1175 -8.29 -49.84 -27.55
CA ARG A 1175 -9.04 -48.93 -28.44
C ARG A 1175 -9.44 -49.59 -29.75
N LYS A 1176 -8.57 -50.41 -30.33
CA LYS A 1176 -8.85 -51.16 -31.56
C LYS A 1176 -9.98 -52.16 -31.34
N ARG A 1177 -9.93 -52.97 -30.27
CA ARG A 1177 -10.98 -53.95 -29.93
C ARG A 1177 -12.32 -53.28 -29.60
N LYS A 1178 -12.34 -52.17 -28.84
CA LYS A 1178 -13.57 -51.37 -28.67
C LYS A 1178 -14.16 -50.87 -30.00
N GLY A 1179 -13.30 -50.52 -30.97
CA GLY A 1179 -13.73 -50.13 -32.32
C GLY A 1179 -14.25 -51.28 -33.19
N ASP A 1180 -13.98 -52.53 -32.83
CA ASP A 1180 -14.56 -53.73 -33.45
C ASP A 1180 -15.84 -54.19 -32.70
N ASP A 1181 -15.94 -54.01 -31.37
CA ASP A 1181 -17.07 -54.44 -30.53
C ASP A 1181 -18.38 -53.64 -30.75
N GLU A 1182 -18.30 -52.35 -31.13
CA GLU A 1182 -19.46 -51.59 -31.63
C GLU A 1182 -19.91 -52.04 -33.04
N GLY A 1183 -19.20 -53.03 -33.63
CA GLY A 1183 -19.38 -53.54 -34.99
C GLY A 1183 -20.17 -54.86 -35.13
N GLY A 1184 -20.74 -55.41 -34.06
CA GLY A 1184 -21.80 -56.42 -34.17
C GLY A 1184 -21.73 -57.62 -33.21
N GLN A 1185 -22.77 -57.77 -32.39
CA GLN A 1185 -23.08 -59.06 -31.76
C GLN A 1185 -23.63 -60.05 -32.80
N VAL A 1186 -23.12 -61.28 -32.79
CA VAL A 1186 -23.89 -62.52 -32.54
C VAL A 1186 -23.01 -63.76 -32.81
N SER A 1187 -22.82 -64.56 -31.75
CA SER A 1187 -22.36 -65.96 -31.68
C SER A 1187 -21.52 -66.59 -32.81
N LYS A 1188 -20.41 -67.24 -32.41
CA LYS A 1188 -20.36 -68.73 -32.43
C LYS A 1188 -19.27 -69.32 -31.54
N SER A 1189 -19.67 -70.20 -30.63
CA SER A 1189 -18.78 -71.01 -29.79
C SER A 1189 -18.36 -72.31 -30.50
N LYS A 1190 -17.10 -72.75 -30.36
CA LYS A 1190 -16.69 -74.04 -29.72
C LYS A 1190 -15.28 -74.52 -30.13
N ARG A 1191 -14.65 -75.26 -29.20
CA ARG A 1191 -13.56 -76.26 -29.36
C ARG A 1191 -12.20 -75.77 -29.90
N ARG A 1192 -11.17 -75.89 -29.04
CA ARG A 1192 -10.33 -77.12 -29.00
C ARG A 1192 -9.79 -77.37 -27.58
N ARG A 1193 -9.15 -78.53 -27.35
CA ARG A 1193 -8.76 -79.10 -26.04
C ARG A 1193 -7.24 -78.98 -25.76
N GLN A 1194 -6.92 -78.75 -24.48
CA GLN A 1194 -5.86 -79.38 -23.65
C GLN A 1194 -4.36 -79.42 -24.05
N ARG A 1195 -3.55 -79.25 -22.98
CA ARG A 1195 -2.19 -79.78 -22.71
C ARG A 1195 -0.98 -79.14 -23.38
N GLY A 1196 0.11 -79.11 -22.60
CA GLY A 1196 1.42 -78.53 -22.89
C GLY A 1196 1.92 -77.83 -21.63
N ASP A 1197 2.84 -78.47 -20.91
CA ASP A 1197 3.49 -77.93 -19.70
C ASP A 1197 4.77 -77.15 -20.08
N ASP A 1198 4.93 -75.94 -19.52
CA ASP A 1198 6.19 -75.31 -19.05
C ASP A 1198 5.92 -73.89 -18.49
#